data_AF-A0AAW1T8J4-F1
#
_entry.id   AF-A0AAW1T8J4-F1
#
_cell.length_a   1.000
_cell.length_b   1.000
_cell.length_c   1.000
_cell.angle_alpha   90.00
_cell.angle_beta   90.00
_cell.angle_gamma   90.00
#
_symmetry.space_group_name_H-M   'P 1'
#
loop_
_entity.id
_entity.type
_entity.pdbx_description
1 polymer ?
#
loop_
_entity_poly.entity_id
_entity_poly.type
_entity_poly.pdbx_seq_one_letter_code
_entity_poly.pdbx_strand_id
1 'polypeptide(L)'
;MKTWSVWLPQDIATEALQEEPKRFSALVQALAQDWGAYSHLPERSLKWIPHLNSLFPLVKESCASTDADLAARTVLDIILNGKHATAAQMRWSGVLSNLLHTLRHKLTILIDWRPLYALMQRTFTEPLMGMEGALVVATRRRNMFDLCHSAQRFYAPGAAAEIWRELRPAIINVHQIEAFEALGWLSLLMPTQQVKRQDADWNGWAQEWLVLWDSMAHSTMWNNVWMHLFSRLAKHDAKGAVDWAAHMPQLFTHILWAFPVPVGTATAQMPFGNVLADEMYEICGHDMWQNLLNAPASFVEAQEIFGRRSLVFCSADTEGCNAPTGPGFVPEAGRQAPDILEHLFAKEAPSAYKRSAKLAVYLLGQGQQDGSGTALAHVERLIDLLEQYYHPSNGGSWTKSLASFLENFLFHLGKRIVSERTSPEQRMGPSTQGDIEMQGHGEETAAGGARPRQHLTSQDFNSITTILMRPSSKAQYSKDPHLMSCACYAISQLAYLSPDQVLPLVFERFQAALTAVTATHQLVSAIHTLGLCIRPMLLANKPLRLGAAPDMMDTDTDTAEVPAGDALVSAMNATLPGIDANDEAKTLACFRFYCCALSCMSQLEAEPSNYPLYVSEWVEELMSRIFAILHNLESPDTRTESAAAADAESTHSQSFLLHSESMFRPMCEMLMGRLPPTIAEQAIKQLARFLTTSTMPSVTSEAAVLANSAGWMHPQLTEKHIIGPMLTRLEAELEGVPTLTSSPTKTLSKTSEAKFEWLMGVLDAAIFRASGASLAFQPRLLHVLDTCFGSSSKVLQQSGSHLLMAIMEGLLGPYPIGQYSPAHSVQRRPSVANGSADHPPAPPLESWCTSSSEDPANASLVPQWHTSSPAEVAFAEELLKRYVEAPAAALALEPSSVAQEQAACSPADVPSCGPTSLRMAGDVIAVGSAETRERVVAALLTARQHITDPIILSKLVNVLGNVLHSGSHEYSEFSANFSAWKNDQRAVQEPAFAPLLTQEHSDSSSSKVVWKRRRPRWLMVERAYLHLMFRTSQARFRWWATAEHPDATLAMIADPYKAAITELVKLTMHIHRQ
;
A
#
# COMPACT_ATOMS: atom_id res chain seq x y z
N MET A 1 -4.66 -14.18 -1.95
CA MET A 1 -5.85 -13.66 -1.25
C MET A 1 -6.51 -14.77 -0.46
N LYS A 2 -6.45 -16.05 -0.90
CA LYS A 2 -6.86 -17.20 -0.07
C LYS A 2 -6.25 -17.21 1.32
N THR A 3 -4.97 -16.84 1.43
CA THR A 3 -4.24 -16.82 2.71
C THR A 3 -4.87 -15.92 3.75
N TRP A 4 -5.47 -14.79 3.33
CA TRP A 4 -6.11 -13.87 4.26
C TRP A 4 -7.48 -14.38 4.69
N SER A 5 -8.23 -15.00 3.78
CA SER A 5 -9.53 -15.61 4.09
C SER A 5 -9.41 -16.77 5.09
N VAL A 6 -8.31 -17.53 5.03
CA VAL A 6 -8.03 -18.63 5.99
C VAL A 6 -7.64 -18.11 7.38
N TRP A 7 -7.09 -16.90 7.47
CA TRP A 7 -6.64 -16.29 8.74
C TRP A 7 -7.74 -15.46 9.43
N LEU A 8 -8.96 -15.43 8.87
CA LEU A 8 -10.13 -14.84 9.51
C LEU A 8 -10.60 -15.72 10.68
N PRO A 9 -11.49 -15.21 11.57
CA PRO A 9 -12.18 -16.06 12.54
C PRO A 9 -12.80 -17.30 11.88
N GLN A 10 -12.75 -18.44 12.57
CA GLN A 10 -12.99 -19.77 11.98
C GLN A 10 -14.37 -19.93 11.33
N ASP A 11 -15.39 -19.35 11.97
CA ASP A 11 -16.77 -19.27 11.49
C ASP A 11 -16.86 -18.48 10.17
N ILE A 12 -16.26 -17.29 10.14
CA ILE A 12 -16.22 -16.41 8.96
C ILE A 12 -15.41 -17.05 7.83
N ALA A 13 -14.27 -17.65 8.14
CA ALA A 13 -13.41 -18.33 7.17
C ALA A 13 -14.14 -19.51 6.51
N THR A 14 -14.87 -20.30 7.29
CA THR A 14 -15.63 -21.46 6.79
C THR A 14 -16.76 -21.02 5.87
N GLU A 15 -17.53 -20.00 6.26
CA GLU A 15 -18.58 -19.43 5.40
C GLU A 15 -17.98 -18.86 4.10
N ALA A 16 -16.88 -18.10 4.19
CA ALA A 16 -16.22 -17.50 3.04
C ALA A 16 -15.83 -18.55 1.98
N LEU A 17 -15.17 -19.63 2.43
CA LEU A 17 -14.67 -20.67 1.54
C LEU A 17 -15.78 -21.47 0.84
N GLN A 18 -16.92 -21.65 1.50
CA GLN A 18 -18.04 -22.44 0.97
C GLN A 18 -19.01 -21.63 0.10
N GLU A 19 -19.35 -20.41 0.51
CA GLU A 19 -20.45 -19.64 -0.07
C GLU A 19 -19.98 -18.61 -1.12
N GLU A 20 -18.79 -18.02 -1.01
CA GLU A 20 -18.35 -16.99 -1.96
C GLU A 20 -18.22 -17.48 -3.40
N PRO A 21 -17.66 -18.68 -3.70
CA PRO A 21 -17.61 -19.17 -5.07
C PRO A 21 -19.02 -19.38 -5.66
N LYS A 22 -19.98 -19.85 -4.85
CA LYS A 22 -21.38 -20.02 -5.27
C LYS A 22 -22.03 -18.67 -5.56
N ARG A 23 -21.84 -17.68 -4.67
CA ARG A 23 -22.31 -16.29 -4.83
C ARG A 23 -21.75 -15.66 -6.10
N PHE A 24 -20.47 -15.88 -6.39
CA PHE A 24 -19.85 -15.39 -7.63
C PHE A 24 -20.44 -16.06 -8.88
N SER A 25 -20.62 -17.39 -8.87
CA SER A 25 -21.22 -18.12 -9.99
C SER A 25 -22.64 -17.63 -10.29
N ALA A 26 -23.48 -17.50 -9.25
CA ALA A 26 -24.84 -16.99 -9.38
C ALA A 26 -24.87 -15.54 -9.92
N LEU A 27 -24.00 -14.67 -9.42
CA LEU A 27 -23.86 -13.29 -9.89
C LEU A 27 -23.52 -13.22 -11.38
N VAL A 28 -22.54 -14.00 -11.82
CA VAL A 28 -22.09 -14.00 -13.22
C VAL A 28 -23.18 -14.54 -14.15
N GLN A 29 -23.90 -15.57 -13.73
CA GLN A 29 -25.04 -16.10 -14.47
C GLN A 29 -26.18 -15.07 -14.58
N ALA A 30 -26.52 -14.39 -13.48
CA ALA A 30 -27.54 -13.34 -13.48
C ALA A 30 -27.16 -12.16 -14.37
N LEU A 31 -25.89 -11.72 -14.34
CA LEU A 31 -25.37 -10.68 -15.23
C LEU A 31 -25.48 -11.11 -16.71
N ALA A 32 -25.09 -12.33 -17.04
CA ALA A 32 -25.16 -12.84 -18.41
C ALA A 32 -26.60 -12.96 -18.92
N GLN A 33 -27.53 -13.39 -18.06
CA GLN A 33 -28.96 -13.48 -18.40
C GLN A 33 -29.60 -12.09 -18.60
N ASP A 34 -29.34 -11.14 -17.69
CA ASP A 34 -29.84 -9.75 -17.80
C ASP A 34 -29.27 -9.06 -19.05
N TRP A 35 -27.99 -9.27 -19.35
CA TRP A 35 -27.38 -8.77 -20.58
C TRP A 35 -28.00 -9.39 -21.84
N GLY A 36 -28.24 -10.71 -21.84
CA GLY A 36 -28.90 -11.39 -22.96
C GLY A 36 -30.31 -10.87 -23.23
N ALA A 37 -31.07 -10.52 -22.19
CA ALA A 37 -32.42 -9.98 -22.32
C ALA A 37 -32.46 -8.50 -22.72
N TYR A 38 -31.49 -7.70 -22.26
CA TYR A 38 -31.48 -6.24 -22.38
C TYR A 38 -30.23 -5.68 -23.07
N SER A 39 -29.68 -6.39 -24.06
CA SER A 39 -28.46 -6.00 -24.78
C SER A 39 -28.54 -4.63 -25.46
N HIS A 40 -29.74 -4.15 -25.74
CA HIS A 40 -30.02 -2.83 -26.29
C HIS A 40 -29.89 -1.68 -25.26
N LEU A 41 -29.76 -1.97 -23.95
CA LEU A 41 -29.64 -0.99 -22.86
C LEU A 41 -28.37 -1.22 -22.00
N PRO A 42 -27.17 -0.88 -22.50
CA PRO A 42 -25.91 -1.06 -21.76
C PRO A 42 -25.88 -0.38 -20.38
N GLU A 43 -26.49 0.78 -20.21
CA GLU A 43 -26.52 1.51 -18.93
C GLU A 43 -27.21 0.71 -17.80
N ARG A 44 -28.19 -0.16 -18.13
CA ARG A 44 -28.86 -1.03 -17.14
C ARG A 44 -27.87 -1.97 -16.47
N SER A 45 -26.84 -2.42 -17.20
CA SER A 45 -25.86 -3.36 -16.68
C SER A 45 -24.99 -2.75 -15.56
N LEU A 46 -24.90 -1.42 -15.46
CA LEU A 46 -24.04 -0.73 -14.48
C LEU A 46 -24.33 -1.11 -13.02
N LYS A 47 -25.57 -1.51 -12.72
CA LYS A 47 -25.97 -1.98 -11.38
C LYS A 47 -25.17 -3.19 -10.89
N TRP A 48 -24.62 -3.99 -11.79
CA TRP A 48 -23.86 -5.20 -11.46
C TRP A 48 -22.38 -4.94 -11.11
N ILE A 49 -21.84 -3.79 -11.53
CA ILE A 49 -20.42 -3.44 -11.31
C ILE A 49 -20.00 -3.48 -9.84
N PRO A 50 -20.75 -2.88 -8.89
CA PRO A 50 -20.38 -2.87 -7.49
C PRO A 50 -20.26 -4.30 -6.93
N HIS A 51 -21.17 -5.20 -7.30
CA HIS A 51 -21.19 -6.60 -6.85
C HIS A 51 -20.03 -7.41 -7.42
N LEU A 52 -19.71 -7.20 -8.69
CA LEU A 52 -18.61 -7.92 -9.32
C LEU A 52 -17.28 -7.49 -8.71
N ASN A 53 -17.06 -6.18 -8.54
CA ASN A 53 -15.85 -5.62 -7.94
C ASN A 53 -15.60 -6.07 -6.50
N SER A 54 -16.67 -6.33 -5.72
CA SER A 54 -16.51 -6.84 -4.35
C SER A 54 -16.16 -8.33 -4.30
N LEU A 55 -16.68 -9.16 -5.22
CA LEU A 55 -16.56 -10.62 -5.16
C LEU A 55 -15.35 -11.20 -5.90
N PHE A 56 -15.04 -10.78 -7.13
CA PHE A 56 -13.98 -11.44 -7.91
C PHE A 56 -12.59 -11.40 -7.23
N PRO A 57 -12.20 -10.35 -6.46
CA PRO A 57 -10.94 -10.37 -5.73
C PRO A 57 -10.89 -11.48 -4.68
N LEU A 58 -12.03 -11.77 -4.04
CA LEU A 58 -12.16 -12.78 -2.99
C LEU A 58 -12.09 -14.20 -3.55
N VAL A 59 -12.75 -14.44 -4.68
CA VAL A 59 -12.82 -15.78 -5.30
C VAL A 59 -11.67 -16.09 -6.26
N LYS A 60 -10.64 -15.23 -6.35
CA LYS A 60 -9.54 -15.33 -7.33
C LYS A 60 -8.96 -16.74 -7.53
N GLU A 61 -8.84 -17.49 -6.44
CA GLU A 61 -8.18 -18.79 -6.44
C GLU A 61 -9.18 -19.96 -6.34
N SER A 62 -10.40 -19.71 -5.86
CA SER A 62 -11.48 -20.70 -5.65
C SER A 62 -12.52 -20.74 -6.77
N CYS A 63 -12.58 -19.72 -7.63
CA CYS A 63 -13.55 -19.68 -8.74
C CYS A 63 -13.28 -20.77 -9.80
N ALA A 64 -14.37 -21.20 -10.43
CA ALA A 64 -14.34 -22.05 -11.61
C ALA A 64 -13.87 -21.27 -12.85
N SER A 65 -13.12 -21.92 -13.74
CA SER A 65 -12.66 -21.31 -15.00
C SER A 65 -13.83 -20.94 -15.91
N THR A 66 -14.89 -21.75 -15.93
CA THR A 66 -16.11 -21.49 -16.70
C THR A 66 -16.78 -20.17 -16.32
N ASP A 67 -16.88 -19.89 -15.01
CA ASP A 67 -17.49 -18.66 -14.51
C ASP A 67 -16.60 -17.44 -14.77
N ALA A 68 -15.28 -17.59 -14.61
CA ALA A 68 -14.33 -16.54 -14.94
C ALA A 68 -14.41 -16.15 -16.43
N ASP A 69 -14.48 -17.16 -17.32
CA ASP A 69 -14.60 -16.95 -18.76
C ASP A 69 -15.96 -16.34 -19.14
N LEU A 70 -17.05 -16.81 -18.53
CA LEU A 70 -18.38 -16.24 -18.75
C LEU A 70 -18.43 -14.76 -18.33
N ALA A 71 -17.86 -14.42 -17.18
CA ALA A 71 -17.78 -13.04 -16.71
C ALA A 71 -16.98 -12.16 -17.69
N ALA A 72 -15.79 -12.60 -18.11
CA ALA A 72 -14.95 -11.85 -19.02
C ALA A 72 -15.60 -11.66 -20.40
N ARG A 73 -16.22 -12.70 -20.96
CA ARG A 73 -16.93 -12.64 -22.25
C ARG A 73 -18.13 -11.71 -22.19
N THR A 74 -18.94 -11.83 -21.15
CA THR A 74 -20.14 -10.99 -20.97
C THR A 74 -19.76 -9.52 -20.87
N VAL A 75 -18.76 -9.19 -20.05
CA VAL A 75 -18.30 -7.79 -19.92
C VAL A 75 -17.66 -7.27 -21.21
N LEU A 76 -16.90 -8.09 -21.92
CA LEU A 76 -16.34 -7.72 -23.22
C LEU A 76 -17.45 -7.41 -24.23
N ASP A 77 -18.51 -8.23 -24.26
CA ASP A 77 -19.66 -8.04 -25.15
C ASP A 77 -20.45 -6.77 -24.82
N ILE A 78 -20.63 -6.45 -23.52
CA ILE A 78 -21.22 -5.17 -23.07
C ILE A 78 -20.42 -3.98 -23.62
N ILE A 79 -19.08 -4.04 -23.57
CA ILE A 79 -18.21 -2.95 -24.04
C ILE A 79 -18.31 -2.79 -25.57
N LEU A 80 -18.25 -3.90 -26.31
CA LEU A 80 -18.26 -3.90 -27.78
C LEU A 80 -19.62 -3.48 -28.36
N ASN A 81 -20.74 -3.91 -27.75
CA ASN A 81 -22.08 -3.55 -28.18
C ASN A 81 -22.54 -2.18 -27.62
N GLY A 82 -21.95 -1.72 -26.52
CA GLY A 82 -22.25 -0.42 -25.88
C GLY A 82 -21.69 0.80 -26.60
N LYS A 83 -21.70 0.83 -27.94
CA LYS A 83 -20.99 1.81 -28.79
C LYS A 83 -21.28 3.28 -28.44
N HIS A 84 -22.53 3.59 -28.08
CA HIS A 84 -22.99 4.93 -27.73
C HIS A 84 -23.20 5.13 -26.22
N ALA A 85 -22.88 4.13 -25.39
CA ALA A 85 -23.05 4.18 -23.95
C ALA A 85 -21.70 4.49 -23.28
N THR A 86 -21.29 5.75 -23.31
CA THR A 86 -19.98 6.22 -22.80
C THR A 86 -19.78 5.82 -21.34
N ALA A 87 -20.79 5.98 -20.48
CA ALA A 87 -20.68 5.63 -19.06
C ALA A 87 -20.55 4.12 -18.85
N ALA A 88 -21.34 3.30 -19.56
CA ALA A 88 -21.18 1.85 -19.58
C ALA A 88 -19.76 1.43 -20.01
N GLN A 89 -19.26 1.94 -21.13
CA GLN A 89 -17.91 1.63 -21.62
C GLN A 89 -16.82 2.07 -20.65
N MET A 90 -16.92 3.28 -20.09
CA MET A 90 -15.97 3.80 -19.12
C MET A 90 -15.85 2.88 -17.91
N ARG A 91 -16.98 2.49 -17.30
CA ARG A 91 -16.96 1.72 -16.05
C ARG A 91 -16.61 0.25 -16.29
N TRP A 92 -17.19 -0.37 -17.32
CA TRP A 92 -16.92 -1.79 -17.62
C TRP A 92 -15.51 -2.05 -18.16
N SER A 93 -14.89 -1.13 -18.90
CA SER A 93 -13.50 -1.29 -19.34
C SER A 93 -12.52 -1.36 -18.15
N GLY A 94 -12.74 -0.54 -17.13
CA GLY A 94 -11.98 -0.61 -15.87
C GLY A 94 -12.18 -1.93 -15.14
N VAL A 95 -13.42 -2.41 -15.06
CA VAL A 95 -13.76 -3.71 -14.44
C VAL A 95 -13.13 -4.86 -15.19
N LEU A 96 -13.23 -4.89 -16.53
CA LEU A 96 -12.67 -5.97 -17.34
C LEU A 96 -11.15 -5.99 -17.26
N SER A 97 -10.47 -4.85 -17.29
CA SER A 97 -9.02 -4.78 -17.10
C SER A 97 -8.60 -5.40 -15.76
N ASN A 98 -9.31 -5.07 -14.67
CA ASN A 98 -9.06 -5.65 -13.35
C ASN A 98 -9.38 -7.14 -13.27
N LEU A 99 -10.46 -7.59 -13.91
CA LEU A 99 -10.87 -8.99 -13.98
C LEU A 99 -9.83 -9.82 -14.74
N LEU A 100 -9.43 -9.37 -15.94
CA LEU A 100 -8.38 -10.00 -16.75
C LEU A 100 -7.05 -10.08 -15.99
N HIS A 101 -6.70 -9.06 -15.21
CA HIS A 101 -5.49 -9.08 -14.38
C HIS A 101 -5.58 -10.06 -13.21
N THR A 102 -6.72 -10.06 -12.52
CA THR A 102 -6.92 -10.78 -11.25
C THR A 102 -7.13 -12.26 -11.49
N LEU A 103 -7.96 -12.63 -12.47
CA LEU A 103 -8.31 -14.02 -12.80
C LEU A 103 -7.48 -14.61 -13.95
N ARG A 104 -6.38 -13.95 -14.33
CA ARG A 104 -5.51 -14.33 -15.48
C ARG A 104 -4.99 -15.77 -15.55
N HIS A 105 -5.07 -16.53 -14.44
CA HIS A 105 -4.62 -17.92 -14.36
C HIS A 105 -5.79 -18.92 -14.44
N LYS A 106 -7.03 -18.43 -14.38
CA LYS A 106 -8.28 -19.19 -14.48
C LYS A 106 -8.95 -18.99 -15.84
N LEU A 107 -8.60 -17.91 -16.54
CA LEU A 107 -9.17 -17.55 -17.83
C LEU A 107 -8.59 -18.42 -18.96
N THR A 108 -9.46 -18.93 -19.82
CA THR A 108 -9.12 -19.65 -21.07
C THR A 108 -9.68 -18.98 -22.33
N ILE A 109 -10.24 -17.78 -22.19
CA ILE A 109 -10.78 -17.00 -23.31
C ILE A 109 -9.72 -16.65 -24.37
N LEU A 110 -10.18 -16.60 -25.62
CA LEU A 110 -9.47 -15.97 -26.73
C LEU A 110 -10.21 -14.69 -27.13
N ILE A 111 -9.48 -13.59 -27.23
CA ILE A 111 -9.99 -12.27 -27.57
C ILE A 111 -9.52 -11.91 -28.99
N ASP A 112 -10.45 -11.53 -29.87
CA ASP A 112 -10.12 -10.93 -31.16
C ASP A 112 -9.73 -9.47 -30.95
N TRP A 113 -8.58 -9.08 -31.51
CA TRP A 113 -8.02 -7.74 -31.36
C TRP A 113 -8.68 -6.72 -32.29
N ARG A 114 -9.23 -7.13 -33.44
CA ARG A 114 -9.79 -6.22 -34.44
C ARG A 114 -11.01 -5.43 -33.94
N PRO A 115 -12.01 -6.04 -33.26
CA PRO A 115 -13.13 -5.30 -32.71
C PRO A 115 -12.71 -4.28 -31.65
N LEU A 116 -11.72 -4.63 -30.82
CA LEU A 116 -11.16 -3.71 -29.82
C LEU A 116 -10.41 -2.55 -30.47
N TYR A 117 -9.62 -2.83 -31.52
CA TYR A 117 -8.93 -1.80 -32.30
C TYR A 117 -9.91 -0.84 -32.97
N ALA A 118 -10.94 -1.36 -33.66
CA ALA A 118 -11.96 -0.53 -34.28
C ALA A 118 -12.75 0.31 -33.26
N LEU A 119 -13.06 -0.25 -32.09
CA LEU A 119 -13.71 0.49 -31.01
C LEU A 119 -12.80 1.61 -30.46
N MET A 120 -11.51 1.32 -30.28
CA MET A 120 -10.53 2.30 -29.81
C MET A 120 -10.36 3.44 -30.80
N GLN A 121 -10.19 3.15 -32.10
CA GLN A 121 -10.09 4.18 -33.13
C GLN A 121 -11.28 5.13 -33.06
N ARG A 122 -12.50 4.59 -33.03
CA ARG A 122 -13.73 5.39 -32.90
C ARG A 122 -13.78 6.25 -31.65
N THR A 123 -13.33 5.73 -30.52
CA THR A 123 -13.30 6.47 -29.23
C THR A 123 -12.41 7.72 -29.31
N PHE A 124 -11.42 7.74 -30.21
CA PHE A 124 -10.53 8.89 -30.42
C PHE A 124 -10.90 9.73 -31.65
N THR A 125 -11.54 9.16 -32.67
CA THR A 125 -11.86 9.87 -33.93
C THR A 125 -13.28 10.40 -34.02
N GLU A 126 -14.26 9.76 -33.38
CA GLU A 126 -15.66 10.19 -33.48
C GLU A 126 -15.92 11.36 -32.52
N PRO A 127 -16.58 12.45 -32.98
CA PRO A 127 -17.00 13.53 -32.11
C PRO A 127 -18.04 13.00 -31.11
N LEU A 128 -17.94 13.46 -29.86
CA LEU A 128 -18.85 13.06 -28.79
C LEU A 128 -20.28 13.45 -29.17
N MET A 129 -21.20 12.47 -29.14
CA MET A 129 -22.62 12.72 -29.35
C MET A 129 -23.26 13.24 -28.05
N GLY A 130 -23.07 14.53 -27.75
CA GLY A 130 -23.74 15.22 -26.63
C GLY A 130 -22.80 16.01 -25.72
N MET A 131 -23.36 16.66 -24.69
CA MET A 131 -22.60 17.31 -23.62
C MET A 131 -22.10 16.28 -22.60
N GLU A 132 -21.18 15.42 -23.02
CA GLU A 132 -20.48 14.51 -22.11
C GLU A 132 -19.34 15.27 -21.40
N GLY A 133 -19.26 15.14 -20.07
CA GLY A 133 -18.23 15.85 -19.29
C GLY A 133 -16.81 15.38 -19.65
N ALA A 134 -15.87 16.33 -19.77
CA ALA A 134 -14.48 16.06 -20.17
C ALA A 134 -13.80 14.96 -19.32
N LEU A 135 -14.11 14.90 -18.02
CA LEU A 135 -13.57 13.88 -17.12
C LEU A 135 -14.03 12.45 -17.48
N VAL A 136 -15.30 12.29 -17.88
CA VAL A 136 -15.87 10.98 -18.26
C VAL A 136 -15.16 10.46 -19.52
N VAL A 137 -14.93 11.36 -20.48
CA VAL A 137 -14.26 11.05 -21.75
C VAL A 137 -12.79 10.69 -21.51
N ALA A 138 -12.06 11.49 -20.73
CA ALA A 138 -10.67 11.21 -20.36
C ALA A 138 -10.55 9.87 -19.61
N THR A 139 -11.49 9.57 -18.70
CA THR A 139 -11.51 8.32 -17.94
C THR A 139 -11.85 7.12 -18.83
N ARG A 140 -12.81 7.26 -19.76
CA ARG A 140 -13.15 6.23 -20.76
C ARG A 140 -11.93 5.88 -21.60
N ARG A 141 -11.24 6.89 -22.14
CA ARG A 141 -10.02 6.70 -22.95
C ARG A 141 -8.93 5.97 -22.15
N ARG A 142 -8.69 6.38 -20.90
CA ARG A 142 -7.73 5.74 -19.99
C ARG A 142 -8.07 4.26 -19.73
N ASN A 143 -9.30 3.96 -19.33
CA ASN A 143 -9.69 2.59 -18.99
C ASN A 143 -9.70 1.67 -20.21
N MET A 144 -10.07 2.17 -21.39
CA MET A 144 -10.01 1.40 -22.64
C MET A 144 -8.56 1.08 -23.05
N PHE A 145 -7.64 2.03 -22.83
CA PHE A 145 -6.21 1.80 -23.03
C PHE A 145 -5.68 0.68 -22.13
N ASP A 146 -6.00 0.75 -20.83
CA ASP A 146 -5.57 -0.26 -19.86
C ASP A 146 -6.20 -1.64 -20.17
N LEU A 147 -7.43 -1.66 -20.68
CA LEU A 147 -8.08 -2.88 -21.18
C LEU A 147 -7.32 -3.50 -22.36
N CYS A 148 -6.99 -2.71 -23.38
CA CYS A 148 -6.25 -3.20 -24.55
C CYS A 148 -4.91 -3.83 -24.14
N HIS A 149 -4.17 -3.14 -23.25
CA HIS A 149 -2.92 -3.67 -22.72
C HIS A 149 -3.11 -5.00 -21.96
N SER A 150 -4.16 -5.11 -21.14
CA SER A 150 -4.48 -6.35 -20.41
C SER A 150 -4.96 -7.48 -21.32
N ALA A 151 -5.62 -7.17 -22.43
CA ALA A 151 -6.18 -8.13 -23.38
C ALA A 151 -5.11 -8.82 -24.24
N GLN A 152 -3.96 -8.20 -24.50
CA GLN A 152 -2.87 -8.72 -25.35
C GLN A 152 -2.47 -10.18 -25.08
N ARG A 153 -2.52 -10.62 -23.81
CA ARG A 153 -2.17 -11.99 -23.42
C ARG A 153 -3.16 -13.05 -23.93
N PHE A 154 -4.38 -12.64 -24.22
CA PHE A 154 -5.50 -13.50 -24.61
C PHE A 154 -5.77 -13.45 -26.11
N TYR A 155 -4.95 -12.77 -26.91
CA TYR A 155 -5.09 -12.74 -28.36
C TYR A 155 -4.81 -14.11 -28.98
N ALA A 156 -5.54 -14.42 -30.05
CA ALA A 156 -5.38 -15.66 -30.81
C ALA A 156 -3.95 -15.82 -31.38
N PRO A 157 -3.46 -17.06 -31.56
CA PRO A 157 -2.23 -17.32 -32.32
C PRO A 157 -2.25 -16.65 -33.69
N GLY A 158 -1.11 -16.10 -34.13
CA GLY A 158 -1.00 -15.38 -35.41
C GLY A 158 -1.34 -13.88 -35.36
N ALA A 159 -2.01 -13.41 -34.28
CA ALA A 159 -2.38 -12.00 -34.14
C ALA A 159 -1.17 -11.04 -34.25
N ALA A 160 0.02 -11.44 -33.76
CA ALA A 160 1.24 -10.63 -33.89
C ALA A 160 1.60 -10.30 -35.34
N ALA A 161 1.55 -11.31 -36.22
CA ALA A 161 1.88 -11.16 -37.64
C ALA A 161 0.83 -10.33 -38.39
N GLU A 162 -0.45 -10.49 -38.02
CA GLU A 162 -1.53 -9.67 -38.58
C GLU A 162 -1.40 -8.20 -38.21
N ILE A 163 -1.17 -7.90 -36.93
CA ILE A 163 -1.02 -6.53 -36.41
C ILE A 163 0.18 -5.86 -37.09
N TRP A 164 1.33 -6.54 -37.17
CA TRP A 164 2.50 -5.97 -37.82
C TRP A 164 2.24 -5.73 -39.31
N ARG A 165 1.63 -6.67 -40.03
CA ARG A 165 1.30 -6.50 -41.45
C ARG A 165 0.38 -5.30 -41.71
N GLU A 166 -0.57 -5.06 -40.82
CA GLU A 166 -1.54 -3.96 -40.93
C GLU A 166 -0.92 -2.59 -40.65
N LEU A 167 -0.09 -2.47 -39.61
CA LEU A 167 0.47 -1.19 -39.16
C LEU A 167 1.80 -0.82 -39.84
N ARG A 168 2.57 -1.81 -40.31
CA ARG A 168 3.90 -1.62 -40.92
C ARG A 168 3.94 -0.56 -42.03
N PRO A 169 3.02 -0.53 -43.02
CA PRO A 169 3.08 0.44 -44.11
C PRO A 169 3.03 1.90 -43.65
N ALA A 170 2.26 2.19 -42.60
CA ALA A 170 2.16 3.53 -42.02
C ALA A 170 3.42 3.90 -41.23
N ILE A 171 3.98 2.95 -40.46
CA ILE A 171 5.17 3.20 -39.63
C ILE A 171 6.42 3.49 -40.46
N ILE A 172 6.59 2.80 -41.61
CA ILE A 172 7.74 3.00 -42.50
C ILE A 172 7.75 4.42 -43.10
N ASN A 173 6.59 5.07 -43.23
CA ASN A 173 6.49 6.43 -43.72
C ASN A 173 6.74 7.46 -42.61
N VAL A 174 7.94 7.48 -42.05
CA VAL A 174 8.33 8.25 -40.84
C VAL A 174 8.16 9.77 -40.96
N HIS A 175 7.97 10.28 -42.18
CA HIS A 175 7.73 11.70 -42.45
C HIS A 175 6.26 12.11 -42.27
N GLN A 176 5.37 11.15 -42.02
CA GLN A 176 3.93 11.34 -41.83
C GLN A 176 3.54 11.23 -40.35
N ILE A 177 2.52 11.99 -39.93
CA ILE A 177 2.01 11.97 -38.55
C ILE A 177 1.42 10.58 -38.24
N GLU A 178 0.85 9.95 -39.25
CA GLU A 178 0.28 8.61 -39.25
C GLU A 178 1.31 7.55 -38.80
N ALA A 179 2.62 7.79 -38.98
CA ALA A 179 3.66 6.88 -38.50
C ALA A 179 3.73 6.83 -36.97
N PHE A 180 3.59 7.99 -36.30
CA PHE A 180 3.55 8.07 -34.83
C PHE A 180 2.29 7.41 -34.28
N GLU A 181 1.16 7.61 -34.95
CA GLU A 181 -0.11 6.98 -34.58
C GLU A 181 -0.02 5.46 -34.71
N ALA A 182 0.45 4.97 -35.86
CA ALA A 182 0.62 3.54 -36.12
C ALA A 182 1.63 2.89 -35.17
N LEU A 183 2.73 3.57 -34.82
CA LEU A 183 3.69 3.08 -33.82
C LEU A 183 3.07 3.00 -32.42
N GLY A 184 2.27 3.99 -32.04
CA GLY A 184 1.51 3.96 -30.80
C GLY A 184 0.52 2.79 -30.73
N TRP A 185 -0.23 2.56 -31.82
CA TRP A 185 -1.11 1.41 -31.97
C TRP A 185 -0.35 0.08 -31.88
N LEU A 186 0.82 -0.01 -32.52
CA LEU A 186 1.68 -1.20 -32.45
C LEU A 186 2.09 -1.48 -31.00
N SER A 187 2.57 -0.48 -30.28
CA SER A 187 2.93 -0.63 -28.85
C SER A 187 1.75 -1.09 -27.99
N LEU A 188 0.55 -0.58 -28.23
CA LEU A 188 -0.66 -0.92 -27.49
C LEU A 188 -1.23 -2.30 -27.84
N LEU A 189 -1.09 -2.78 -29.08
CA LEU A 189 -1.73 -4.01 -29.54
C LEU A 189 -0.77 -5.20 -29.61
N MET A 190 0.51 -4.98 -29.89
CA MET A 190 1.46 -6.06 -30.22
C MET A 190 1.57 -7.09 -29.08
N PRO A 191 1.16 -8.36 -29.28
CA PRO A 191 1.20 -9.39 -28.25
C PRO A 191 2.59 -10.04 -28.20
N THR A 192 3.59 -9.28 -27.73
CA THR A 192 5.01 -9.71 -27.61
C THR A 192 5.23 -11.03 -26.85
N GLN A 193 4.24 -11.55 -26.12
CA GLN A 193 4.32 -12.86 -25.47
C GLN A 193 4.34 -14.03 -26.46
N GLN A 194 3.80 -13.83 -27.67
CA GLN A 194 3.78 -14.84 -28.73
C GLN A 194 5.19 -15.21 -29.22
N VAL A 195 6.22 -14.40 -28.97
CA VAL A 195 7.64 -14.74 -29.23
C VAL A 195 8.05 -16.10 -28.66
N LYS A 196 7.43 -16.52 -27.55
CA LYS A 196 7.67 -17.82 -26.91
C LYS A 196 7.33 -19.02 -27.80
N ARG A 197 6.46 -18.82 -28.79
CA ARG A 197 6.03 -19.84 -29.76
C ARG A 197 7.01 -20.02 -30.90
N GLN A 198 7.85 -19.02 -31.19
CA GLN A 198 8.82 -19.03 -32.29
C GLN A 198 8.16 -19.30 -33.66
N ASP A 199 6.92 -18.84 -33.84
CA ASP A 199 6.07 -19.05 -35.02
C ASP A 199 6.08 -17.87 -36.02
N ALA A 200 6.91 -16.85 -35.77
CA ALA A 200 7.04 -15.67 -36.63
C ALA A 200 8.50 -15.18 -36.69
N ASP A 201 8.80 -14.32 -37.67
CA ASP A 201 10.14 -13.74 -37.90
C ASP A 201 10.45 -12.58 -36.92
N TRP A 202 10.52 -12.90 -35.64
CA TRP A 202 10.79 -11.90 -34.59
C TRP A 202 12.16 -11.26 -34.72
N ASN A 203 13.17 -11.98 -35.23
CA ASN A 203 14.51 -11.45 -35.45
C ASN A 203 14.52 -10.41 -36.58
N GLY A 204 13.93 -10.73 -37.74
CA GLY A 204 13.81 -9.80 -38.85
C GLY A 204 13.02 -8.55 -38.46
N TRP A 205 11.93 -8.71 -37.69
CA TRP A 205 11.17 -7.58 -37.17
C TRP A 205 11.99 -6.73 -36.20
N ALA A 206 12.74 -7.33 -35.27
CA ALA A 206 13.58 -6.58 -34.34
C ALA A 206 14.66 -5.75 -35.06
N GLN A 207 15.28 -6.32 -36.10
CA GLN A 207 16.24 -5.61 -36.94
C GLN A 207 15.58 -4.43 -37.69
N GLU A 208 14.43 -4.67 -38.31
CA GLU A 208 13.67 -3.62 -38.99
C GLU A 208 13.22 -2.51 -38.02
N TRP A 209 12.75 -2.89 -36.83
CA TRP A 209 12.32 -1.95 -35.80
C TRP A 209 13.48 -1.08 -35.27
N LEU A 210 14.70 -1.61 -35.19
CA LEU A 210 15.88 -0.80 -34.82
C LEU A 210 16.25 0.23 -35.88
N VAL A 211 16.18 -0.14 -37.16
CA VAL A 211 16.38 0.82 -38.26
C VAL A 211 15.32 1.93 -38.21
N LEU A 212 14.08 1.57 -37.92
CA LEU A 212 13.00 2.54 -37.72
C LEU A 212 13.15 3.35 -36.44
N TRP A 213 13.79 2.82 -35.39
CA TRP A 213 14.09 3.59 -34.19
C TRP A 213 15.09 4.72 -34.51
N ASP A 214 16.17 4.40 -35.22
CA ASP A 214 17.21 5.37 -35.58
C ASP A 214 16.73 6.49 -36.51
N SER A 215 15.70 6.24 -37.32
CA SER A 215 15.23 7.21 -38.32
C SER A 215 14.76 8.54 -37.71
N MET A 216 14.36 8.55 -36.43
CA MET A 216 13.90 9.72 -35.69
C MET A 216 14.58 9.82 -34.32
N ALA A 217 15.90 9.66 -34.27
CA ALA A 217 16.70 9.60 -33.04
C ALA A 217 16.49 10.77 -32.06
N HIS A 218 16.12 11.96 -32.55
CA HIS A 218 15.89 13.15 -31.73
C HIS A 218 14.45 13.29 -31.19
N SER A 219 13.54 12.37 -31.51
CA SER A 219 12.16 12.42 -30.98
C SER A 219 12.03 11.62 -29.68
N THR A 220 11.79 12.31 -28.57
CA THR A 220 11.56 11.69 -27.26
C THR A 220 10.33 10.78 -27.28
N MET A 221 9.25 11.21 -27.95
CA MET A 221 8.04 10.43 -28.16
C MET A 221 8.34 9.12 -28.90
N TRP A 222 9.04 9.19 -30.04
CA TRP A 222 9.44 8.03 -30.84
C TRP A 222 10.30 7.05 -30.03
N ASN A 223 11.32 7.57 -29.34
CA ASN A 223 12.24 6.77 -28.52
C ASN A 223 11.53 6.03 -27.39
N ASN A 224 10.57 6.67 -26.72
CA ASN A 224 9.88 6.09 -25.58
C ASN A 224 9.01 4.89 -25.98
N VAL A 225 8.35 4.96 -27.13
CA VAL A 225 7.50 3.86 -27.61
C VAL A 225 8.34 2.65 -28.03
N TRP A 226 9.44 2.86 -28.74
CA TRP A 226 10.35 1.77 -29.08
C TRP A 226 10.98 1.13 -27.84
N MET A 227 11.45 1.96 -26.89
CA MET A 227 11.95 1.48 -25.60
C MET A 227 10.92 0.60 -24.87
N HIS A 228 9.63 0.94 -24.97
CA HIS A 228 8.55 0.11 -24.43
C HIS A 228 8.49 -1.27 -25.09
N LEU A 229 8.44 -1.27 -26.42
CA LEU A 229 8.26 -2.47 -27.22
C LEU A 229 9.44 -3.42 -27.03
N PHE A 230 10.67 -2.90 -27.14
CA PHE A 230 11.90 -3.68 -26.92
C PHE A 230 12.02 -4.21 -25.49
N SER A 231 11.71 -3.40 -24.46
CA SER A 231 11.74 -3.90 -23.08
C SER A 231 10.73 -5.04 -22.83
N ARG A 232 9.59 -5.03 -23.52
CA ARG A 232 8.57 -6.10 -23.46
C ARG A 232 9.00 -7.33 -24.25
N LEU A 233 9.51 -7.13 -25.47
CA LEU A 233 10.01 -8.21 -26.32
C LEU A 233 11.17 -8.94 -25.64
N ALA A 234 12.20 -8.22 -25.18
CA ALA A 234 13.31 -8.79 -24.43
C ALA A 234 12.79 -9.62 -23.25
N LYS A 235 11.93 -9.07 -22.40
CA LYS A 235 11.34 -9.83 -21.28
C LYS A 235 10.72 -11.17 -21.69
N HIS A 236 9.99 -11.22 -22.80
CA HIS A 236 9.26 -12.41 -23.23
C HIS A 236 10.13 -13.39 -24.01
N ASP A 237 11.17 -12.91 -24.69
CA ASP A 237 12.10 -13.72 -25.45
C ASP A 237 13.15 -14.38 -24.55
N ALA A 238 12.75 -15.47 -23.89
CA ALA A 238 13.67 -16.30 -23.11
C ALA A 238 14.37 -17.37 -23.96
N LYS A 239 13.74 -17.82 -25.06
CA LYS A 239 14.26 -18.88 -25.93
C LYS A 239 15.28 -18.38 -26.96
N GLY A 240 15.43 -17.06 -27.12
CA GLY A 240 16.38 -16.48 -28.06
C GLY A 240 15.86 -16.51 -29.49
N ALA A 241 14.64 -16.03 -29.72
CA ALA A 241 14.11 -15.81 -31.06
C ALA A 241 14.77 -14.59 -31.75
N VAL A 242 15.35 -13.67 -30.97
CA VAL A 242 16.07 -12.49 -31.46
C VAL A 242 17.56 -12.59 -31.11
N ASP A 243 18.44 -12.25 -32.05
CA ASP A 243 19.87 -12.11 -31.80
C ASP A 243 20.19 -10.79 -31.10
N TRP A 244 19.99 -10.78 -29.78
CA TRP A 244 20.25 -9.61 -28.94
C TRP A 244 21.72 -9.18 -28.93
N ALA A 245 22.67 -10.08 -29.24
CA ALA A 245 24.09 -9.75 -29.22
C ALA A 245 24.45 -8.79 -30.35
N ALA A 246 23.88 -8.99 -31.54
CA ALA A 246 24.08 -8.10 -32.69
C ALA A 246 23.58 -6.67 -32.45
N HIS A 247 22.57 -6.51 -31.59
CA HIS A 247 21.89 -5.23 -31.35
C HIS A 247 22.33 -4.52 -30.07
N MET A 248 23.21 -5.14 -29.28
CA MET A 248 23.53 -4.68 -27.93
C MET A 248 24.12 -3.27 -27.86
N PRO A 249 25.12 -2.88 -28.69
CA PRO A 249 25.69 -1.53 -28.63
C PRO A 249 24.63 -0.46 -28.91
N GLN A 250 23.78 -0.67 -29.91
CA GLN A 250 22.73 0.27 -30.30
C GLN A 250 21.67 0.42 -29.19
N LEU A 251 21.21 -0.70 -28.62
CA LEU A 251 20.22 -0.68 -27.54
C LEU A 251 20.72 0.09 -26.30
N PHE A 252 21.99 -0.08 -25.92
CA PHE A 252 22.57 0.63 -24.78
C PHE A 252 22.83 2.12 -25.07
N THR A 253 23.10 2.49 -26.33
CA THR A 253 23.12 3.89 -26.75
C THR A 253 21.75 4.55 -26.57
N HIS A 254 20.67 3.89 -26.99
CA HIS A 254 19.31 4.42 -26.75
C HIS A 254 18.95 4.49 -25.26
N ILE A 255 19.40 3.52 -24.46
CA ILE A 255 19.22 3.56 -23.00
C ILE A 255 19.93 4.79 -22.43
N LEU A 256 21.17 5.06 -22.84
CA LEU A 256 21.92 6.24 -22.39
C LEU A 256 21.23 7.55 -22.80
N TRP A 257 20.77 7.66 -24.04
CA TRP A 257 20.06 8.85 -24.54
C TRP A 257 18.72 9.10 -23.86
N ALA A 258 18.14 8.11 -23.17
CA ALA A 258 16.94 8.32 -22.38
C ALA A 258 17.22 9.23 -21.16
N PHE A 259 18.46 9.33 -20.68
CA PHE A 259 18.82 10.12 -19.51
C PHE A 259 19.13 11.58 -19.87
N PRO A 260 18.42 12.56 -19.30
CA PRO A 260 18.65 13.99 -19.57
C PRO A 260 19.82 14.50 -18.72
N VAL A 261 21.00 13.85 -18.83
CA VAL A 261 22.21 14.27 -18.12
C VAL A 261 23.02 15.26 -18.95
N PRO A 262 23.51 16.37 -18.37
CA PRO A 262 24.28 17.37 -19.11
C PRO A 262 25.67 16.82 -19.46
N VAL A 263 26.08 16.94 -20.73
CA VAL A 263 27.41 16.52 -21.20
C VAL A 263 28.20 17.76 -21.63
N GLY A 264 29.25 18.12 -20.90
CA GLY A 264 30.10 19.29 -21.18
C GLY A 264 29.47 20.64 -20.81
N THR A 265 29.88 21.72 -21.49
CA THR A 265 29.36 23.10 -21.26
C THR A 265 28.05 23.39 -22.01
N ALA A 266 27.51 22.42 -22.74
CA ALA A 266 26.28 22.59 -23.51
C ALA A 266 25.05 22.33 -22.62
N THR A 267 24.38 23.41 -22.22
CA THR A 267 23.05 23.39 -21.58
C THR A 267 21.93 23.42 -22.63
N ALA A 268 22.12 22.78 -23.79
CA ALA A 268 21.08 22.72 -24.80
C ALA A 268 20.00 21.74 -24.34
N GLN A 269 18.89 22.25 -23.81
CA GLN A 269 17.66 21.48 -23.70
C GLN A 269 17.23 21.06 -25.11
N MET A 270 16.72 19.83 -25.22
CA MET A 270 16.06 19.39 -26.45
C MET A 270 14.91 20.36 -26.76
N PRO A 271 14.83 20.91 -27.99
CA PRO A 271 13.83 21.92 -28.34
C PRO A 271 12.37 21.44 -28.20
N PHE A 272 12.16 20.13 -28.00
CA PHE A 272 10.87 19.53 -27.71
C PHE A 272 10.99 18.58 -26.52
N GLY A 273 11.04 19.14 -25.30
CA GLY A 273 11.13 18.39 -24.05
C GLY A 273 10.39 19.05 -22.90
N ASN A 274 9.39 18.33 -22.36
CA ASN A 274 8.89 18.35 -20.98
C ASN A 274 8.35 19.64 -20.32
N VAL A 275 8.03 20.72 -21.04
CA VAL A 275 7.43 21.91 -20.38
C VAL A 275 6.08 21.58 -19.71
N LEU A 276 5.25 20.70 -20.28
CA LEU A 276 3.93 20.39 -19.73
C LEU A 276 3.96 19.41 -18.53
N ALA A 277 4.91 18.47 -18.48
CA ALA A 277 4.92 17.45 -17.45
C ALA A 277 5.50 17.96 -16.12
N ASP A 278 6.58 18.73 -16.16
CA ASP A 278 7.21 19.27 -14.95
C ASP A 278 6.38 20.42 -14.35
N GLU A 279 5.77 21.30 -15.18
CA GLU A 279 4.86 22.33 -14.69
C GLU A 279 3.56 21.73 -14.10
N MET A 280 2.97 20.69 -14.71
CA MET A 280 1.79 20.05 -14.13
C MET A 280 2.10 19.26 -12.85
N TYR A 281 3.30 18.70 -12.71
CA TYR A 281 3.71 17.97 -11.51
C TYR A 281 4.07 18.92 -10.35
N GLU A 282 4.67 20.09 -10.64
CA GLU A 282 4.92 21.15 -9.66
C GLU A 282 3.64 21.88 -9.26
N ILE A 283 2.69 22.08 -10.18
CA ILE A 283 1.41 22.75 -9.89
C ILE A 283 0.44 21.81 -9.14
N CYS A 284 0.46 20.50 -9.41
CA CYS A 284 -0.54 19.60 -8.83
C CYS A 284 -0.06 18.78 -7.63
N GLY A 285 1.23 18.54 -7.42
CA GLY A 285 1.67 17.64 -6.34
C GLY A 285 1.04 16.23 -6.40
N HIS A 286 1.57 15.29 -5.63
CA HIS A 286 1.03 13.93 -5.59
C HIS A 286 -0.36 13.88 -4.90
N ASP A 287 -0.59 14.78 -3.95
CA ASP A 287 -1.77 14.75 -3.08
C ASP A 287 -2.97 15.48 -3.68
N MET A 288 -2.79 16.54 -4.48
CA MET A 288 -3.92 17.21 -5.15
C MET A 288 -4.54 16.33 -6.24
N TRP A 289 -3.75 15.51 -6.94
CA TRP A 289 -4.28 14.55 -7.93
C TRP A 289 -5.11 13.44 -7.25
N GLN A 290 -4.65 12.92 -6.11
CA GLN A 290 -5.43 11.98 -5.30
C GLN A 290 -6.71 12.65 -4.74
N ASN A 291 -6.62 13.89 -4.29
CA ASN A 291 -7.74 14.64 -3.71
C ASN A 291 -8.76 15.11 -4.76
N LEU A 292 -8.34 15.46 -5.98
CA LEU A 292 -9.22 15.79 -7.13
C LEU A 292 -10.05 14.60 -7.60
N LEU A 293 -9.59 13.37 -7.35
CA LEU A 293 -10.35 12.15 -7.64
C LEU A 293 -11.35 11.82 -6.51
N ASN A 294 -11.19 12.40 -5.31
CA ASN A 294 -11.92 12.02 -4.11
C ASN A 294 -12.84 13.13 -3.54
N ALA A 295 -12.75 14.39 -3.99
CA ALA A 295 -13.57 15.50 -3.49
C ALA A 295 -14.34 16.23 -4.62
N PRO A 296 -15.67 16.40 -4.53
CA PRO A 296 -16.47 17.03 -5.59
C PRO A 296 -16.43 18.58 -5.62
N ALA A 297 -15.90 19.25 -4.59
CA ALA A 297 -16.09 20.70 -4.43
C ALA A 297 -14.94 21.60 -4.92
N SER A 298 -13.70 21.12 -5.00
CA SER A 298 -12.53 21.91 -5.46
C SER A 298 -12.35 21.92 -7.00
N PHE A 299 -13.30 21.33 -7.73
CA PHE A 299 -13.22 21.13 -9.18
C PHE A 299 -13.51 22.40 -10.00
N VAL A 300 -14.27 23.37 -9.45
CA VAL A 300 -14.67 24.59 -10.18
C VAL A 300 -13.51 25.57 -10.37
N GLU A 301 -12.64 25.70 -9.37
CA GLU A 301 -11.41 26.52 -9.49
C GLU A 301 -10.38 25.87 -10.42
N ALA A 302 -10.25 24.54 -10.39
CA ALA A 302 -9.41 23.81 -11.34
C ALA A 302 -9.94 23.99 -12.78
N GLN A 303 -11.25 23.99 -13.00
CA GLN A 303 -11.84 24.23 -14.33
C GLN A 303 -11.52 25.62 -14.90
N GLU A 304 -11.44 26.67 -14.09
CA GLU A 304 -11.04 28.00 -14.58
C GLU A 304 -9.55 28.07 -14.95
N ILE A 305 -8.69 27.36 -14.21
CA ILE A 305 -7.24 27.32 -14.47
C ILE A 305 -6.92 26.45 -15.70
N PHE A 306 -7.56 25.28 -15.84
CA PHE A 306 -7.40 24.41 -17.01
C PHE A 306 -8.09 24.97 -18.26
N GLY A 307 -9.24 25.64 -18.10
CA GLY A 307 -9.99 26.24 -19.21
C GLY A 307 -9.29 27.44 -19.88
N ARG A 308 -8.37 28.13 -19.18
CA ARG A 308 -7.62 29.28 -19.73
C ARG A 308 -6.26 28.93 -20.34
N ARG A 309 -5.74 27.70 -20.19
CA ARG A 309 -4.39 27.33 -20.67
C ARG A 309 -4.34 26.32 -21.83
N SER A 310 -5.48 25.87 -22.36
CA SER A 310 -5.54 24.96 -23.52
C SER A 310 -5.24 25.60 -24.90
N LEU A 311 -4.59 26.77 -24.94
CA LEU A 311 -4.34 27.51 -26.19
C LEU A 311 -2.95 28.19 -26.20
N VAL A 312 -1.86 27.44 -26.10
CA VAL A 312 -0.54 27.92 -26.58
C VAL A 312 0.32 26.77 -27.10
N PHE A 313 0.19 26.45 -28.39
CA PHE A 313 1.31 25.95 -29.19
C PHE A 313 1.65 27.05 -30.19
N CYS A 314 2.35 28.09 -29.73
CA CYS A 314 2.98 29.11 -30.57
C CYS A 314 4.22 29.66 -29.85
N SER A 315 5.24 29.95 -30.65
CA SER A 315 6.61 30.38 -30.33
C SER A 315 6.84 31.06 -28.97
N ALA A 316 7.76 30.49 -28.19
CA ALA A 316 8.61 31.33 -27.34
C ALA A 316 9.68 31.93 -28.25
N ASP A 317 9.62 33.24 -28.44
CA ASP A 317 10.68 34.02 -29.09
C ASP A 317 12.00 33.83 -28.31
N THR A 318 12.91 33.04 -28.86
CA THR A 318 14.34 33.15 -28.52
C THR A 318 14.94 34.25 -29.38
N GLU A 319 14.87 35.49 -28.91
CA GLU A 319 15.83 36.50 -29.34
C GLU A 319 17.23 36.05 -28.92
N GLY A 320 18.06 35.67 -29.89
CA GLY A 320 19.49 35.48 -29.69
C GLY A 320 20.04 34.07 -29.85
N CYS A 321 19.78 33.40 -30.98
CA CYS A 321 20.65 32.31 -31.46
C CYS A 321 20.69 32.30 -33.00
N ASN A 322 21.68 32.99 -33.57
CA ASN A 322 22.02 32.87 -34.99
C ASN A 322 22.76 31.55 -35.22
N ALA A 323 22.04 30.50 -35.63
CA ALA A 323 22.62 29.33 -36.27
C ALA A 323 21.91 29.06 -37.60
N PRO A 324 22.63 28.71 -38.68
CA PRO A 324 22.05 28.56 -40.00
C PRO A 324 21.16 27.31 -40.06
N THR A 325 19.86 27.50 -40.26
CA THR A 325 18.90 26.43 -40.51
C THR A 325 19.14 25.83 -41.90
N GLY A 326 19.53 24.56 -41.95
CA GLY A 326 19.40 23.74 -43.15
C GLY A 326 17.92 23.49 -43.50
N PRO A 327 17.59 22.97 -44.69
CA PRO A 327 16.20 22.86 -45.15
C PRO A 327 15.50 21.70 -44.42
N GLY A 328 14.95 22.01 -43.24
CA GLY A 328 14.15 21.11 -42.42
C GLY A 328 12.74 21.67 -42.26
N PHE A 329 11.77 20.94 -42.81
CA PHE A 329 10.35 20.89 -42.49
C PHE A 329 9.80 21.99 -41.54
N VAL A 330 9.10 22.98 -42.10
CA VAL A 330 8.16 23.83 -41.35
C VAL A 330 6.81 23.12 -41.37
N PRO A 331 6.24 22.67 -40.24
CA PRO A 331 4.89 22.11 -40.24
C PRO A 331 3.89 23.20 -40.64
N GLU A 332 2.95 22.91 -41.53
CA GLU A 332 1.82 23.79 -41.81
C GLU A 332 1.10 24.15 -40.50
N ALA A 333 1.05 25.45 -40.20
CA ALA A 333 0.32 25.98 -39.06
C ALA A 333 -1.17 25.60 -39.16
N GLY A 334 -1.66 24.77 -38.24
CA GLY A 334 -3.10 24.58 -38.04
C GLY A 334 -3.63 23.17 -37.78
N ARG A 335 -2.83 22.10 -37.85
CA ARG A 335 -3.31 20.75 -37.43
C ARG A 335 -2.90 20.48 -35.97
N GLN A 336 -3.88 20.43 -35.07
CA GLN A 336 -3.68 19.87 -33.72
C GLN A 336 -3.18 18.42 -33.87
N ALA A 337 -2.17 18.04 -33.09
CA ALA A 337 -1.75 16.64 -33.00
C ALA A 337 -2.97 15.82 -32.54
N PRO A 338 -3.32 14.69 -33.20
CA PRO A 338 -4.50 13.94 -32.83
C PRO A 338 -4.44 13.50 -31.36
N ASP A 339 -5.52 13.72 -30.59
CA ASP A 339 -5.67 13.45 -29.15
C ASP A 339 -5.08 12.11 -28.68
N ILE A 340 -5.07 11.12 -29.57
CA ILE A 340 -4.51 9.81 -29.33
C ILE A 340 -3.01 9.85 -29.06
N LEU A 341 -2.26 10.71 -29.75
CA LEU A 341 -0.82 10.90 -29.54
C LEU A 341 -0.58 11.55 -28.17
N GLU A 342 -1.44 12.46 -27.73
CA GLU A 342 -1.33 12.97 -26.37
C GLU A 342 -1.52 11.85 -25.34
N HIS A 343 -2.52 10.98 -25.51
CA HIS A 343 -2.77 9.88 -24.56
C HIS A 343 -1.74 8.75 -24.61
N LEU A 344 -1.29 8.39 -25.82
CA LEU A 344 -0.27 7.36 -26.06
C LEU A 344 1.08 7.75 -25.47
N PHE A 345 1.43 9.04 -25.55
CA PHE A 345 2.78 9.52 -25.27
C PHE A 345 2.89 10.35 -23.96
N ALA A 346 1.82 10.96 -23.43
CA ALA A 346 1.85 11.72 -22.16
C ALA A 346 2.14 10.84 -20.93
N LYS A 347 1.78 9.55 -20.97
CA LYS A 347 2.17 8.58 -19.93
C LYS A 347 3.63 8.15 -20.01
N GLU A 348 4.37 8.51 -21.06
CA GLU A 348 5.60 7.81 -21.40
C GLU A 348 6.89 8.45 -20.89
N ALA A 349 6.95 9.77 -20.72
CA ALA A 349 8.18 10.46 -20.29
C ALA A 349 8.68 10.03 -18.89
N PRO A 350 7.85 9.89 -17.83
CA PRO A 350 8.30 9.32 -16.55
C PRO A 350 8.59 7.81 -16.62
N SER A 351 8.11 7.13 -17.67
CA SER A 351 8.21 5.68 -17.83
C SER A 351 9.44 5.20 -18.59
N ALA A 352 10.17 6.11 -19.25
CA ALA A 352 11.32 5.80 -20.09
C ALA A 352 12.40 5.07 -19.27
N TYR A 353 12.79 5.62 -18.12
CA TYR A 353 13.83 5.06 -17.24
C TYR A 353 13.48 3.67 -16.70
N LYS A 354 12.21 3.46 -16.37
CA LYS A 354 11.68 2.15 -15.97
C LYS A 354 11.76 1.13 -17.11
N ARG A 355 11.42 1.54 -18.34
CA ARG A 355 11.52 0.69 -19.54
C ARG A 355 12.99 0.39 -19.89
N SER A 356 13.88 1.38 -19.75
CA SER A 356 15.33 1.22 -19.91
C SER A 356 15.91 0.22 -18.90
N ALA A 357 15.56 0.36 -17.61
CA ALA A 357 15.98 -0.58 -16.57
C ALA A 357 15.49 -2.00 -16.85
N LYS A 358 14.22 -2.14 -17.26
CA LYS A 358 13.65 -3.43 -17.67
C LYS A 358 14.40 -4.04 -18.85
N LEU A 359 14.68 -3.25 -19.89
CA LEU A 359 15.41 -3.71 -21.07
C LEU A 359 16.81 -4.18 -20.66
N ALA A 360 17.59 -3.35 -19.95
CA ALA A 360 18.92 -3.70 -19.47
C ALA A 360 18.92 -5.02 -18.68
N VAL A 361 18.00 -5.18 -17.73
CA VAL A 361 17.89 -6.40 -16.92
C VAL A 361 17.60 -7.63 -17.75
N TYR A 362 16.67 -7.57 -18.72
CA TYR A 362 16.31 -8.74 -19.53
C TYR A 362 17.32 -9.00 -20.67
N LEU A 363 18.27 -8.09 -20.92
CA LEU A 363 19.42 -8.35 -21.79
C LEU A 363 20.58 -9.07 -21.07
N LEU A 364 20.68 -9.04 -19.73
CA LEU A 364 21.75 -9.75 -19.01
C LEU A 364 21.82 -11.25 -19.37
N GLY A 365 23.00 -11.85 -19.34
CA GLY A 365 23.20 -13.25 -19.78
C GLY A 365 23.12 -13.44 -21.30
N GLN A 366 23.27 -12.35 -22.07
CA GLN A 366 23.44 -12.33 -23.53
C GLN A 366 24.76 -11.61 -23.89
N GLY A 367 25.33 -11.91 -25.06
CA GLY A 367 26.51 -11.23 -25.62
C GLY A 367 27.57 -12.15 -26.22
N GLN A 368 28.64 -11.56 -26.78
CA GLN A 368 29.76 -12.29 -27.38
C GLN A 368 30.69 -12.92 -26.32
N GLN A 369 31.37 -14.02 -26.68
CA GLN A 369 32.22 -14.81 -25.75
C GLN A 369 33.47 -14.06 -25.25
N ASP A 370 33.90 -13.01 -25.95
CA ASP A 370 35.12 -12.24 -25.62
C ASP A 370 34.95 -11.27 -24.41
N GLY A 371 33.83 -11.36 -23.67
CA GLY A 371 33.56 -10.65 -22.42
C GLY A 371 33.20 -9.15 -22.56
N SER A 372 33.84 -8.44 -23.48
CA SER A 372 33.69 -6.99 -23.68
C SER A 372 32.39 -6.54 -24.37
N GLY A 373 31.71 -7.46 -25.05
CA GLY A 373 30.42 -7.26 -25.73
C GLY A 373 29.24 -7.92 -25.00
N THR A 374 29.36 -8.15 -23.69
CA THR A 374 28.29 -8.71 -22.87
C THR A 374 27.35 -7.62 -22.35
N ALA A 375 26.09 -7.97 -22.11
CA ALA A 375 25.12 -7.01 -21.58
C ALA A 375 25.53 -6.47 -20.20
N LEU A 376 26.24 -7.29 -19.41
CA LEU A 376 26.79 -6.87 -18.12
C LEU A 376 27.88 -5.80 -18.28
N ALA A 377 28.81 -5.97 -19.22
CA ALA A 377 29.83 -4.96 -19.52
C ALA A 377 29.22 -3.64 -20.02
N HIS A 378 28.12 -3.72 -20.79
CA HIS A 378 27.38 -2.52 -21.20
C HIS A 378 26.64 -1.85 -20.03
N VAL A 379 26.09 -2.61 -19.08
CA VAL A 379 25.52 -2.05 -17.84
C VAL A 379 26.61 -1.36 -17.01
N GLU A 380 27.78 -1.97 -16.89
CA GLU A 380 28.92 -1.37 -16.18
C GLU A 380 29.30 -0.01 -16.79
N ARG A 381 29.53 0.04 -18.11
CA ARG A 381 29.83 1.30 -18.81
C ARG A 381 28.73 2.34 -18.65
N LEU A 382 27.45 1.93 -18.69
CA LEU A 382 26.33 2.82 -18.46
C LEU A 382 26.40 3.43 -17.04
N ILE A 383 26.69 2.61 -16.03
CA ILE A 383 26.84 3.08 -14.65
C ILE A 383 28.08 3.98 -14.51
N ASP A 384 29.21 3.66 -15.14
CA ASP A 384 30.40 4.52 -15.13
C ASP A 384 30.09 5.95 -15.61
N LEU A 385 29.26 6.07 -16.67
CA LEU A 385 28.83 7.36 -17.20
C LEU A 385 27.85 8.10 -16.28
N LEU A 386 27.01 7.37 -15.56
CA LEU A 386 25.96 7.94 -14.71
C LEU A 386 26.42 8.19 -13.26
N GLU A 387 27.51 7.55 -12.81
CA GLU A 387 27.92 7.48 -11.39
C GLU A 387 28.11 8.86 -10.74
N GLN A 388 28.63 9.83 -11.49
CA GLN A 388 28.86 11.20 -10.99
C GLN A 388 27.56 11.94 -10.64
N TYR A 389 26.46 11.63 -11.32
CA TYR A 389 25.16 12.29 -11.12
C TYR A 389 24.39 11.74 -9.91
N TYR A 390 24.85 10.61 -9.36
CA TYR A 390 24.35 10.06 -8.09
C TYR A 390 25.04 10.69 -6.86
N HIS A 391 26.05 11.54 -7.05
CA HIS A 391 26.74 12.20 -5.94
C HIS A 391 25.80 13.20 -5.22
N PRO A 392 25.80 13.27 -3.87
CA PRO A 392 24.91 14.17 -3.11
C PRO A 392 24.96 15.65 -3.50
N SER A 393 26.12 16.10 -4.01
CA SER A 393 26.33 17.48 -4.45
C SER A 393 25.88 17.76 -5.90
N ASN A 394 25.56 16.72 -6.69
CA ASN A 394 25.28 16.82 -8.12
C ASN A 394 23.79 16.59 -8.44
N GLY A 395 22.90 16.92 -7.50
CA GLY A 395 21.45 16.83 -7.70
C GLY A 395 20.96 17.81 -8.78
N GLY A 396 19.95 17.40 -9.54
CA GLY A 396 19.37 18.18 -10.64
C GLY A 396 18.10 17.55 -11.20
N SER A 397 17.67 17.99 -12.39
CA SER A 397 16.46 17.48 -13.05
C SER A 397 16.51 15.97 -13.35
N TRP A 398 17.72 15.40 -13.49
CA TRP A 398 17.96 13.97 -13.68
C TRP A 398 17.79 13.12 -12.41
N THR A 399 17.78 13.72 -11.21
CA THR A 399 17.81 12.98 -9.94
C THR A 399 16.64 12.01 -9.79
N LYS A 400 15.41 12.44 -10.14
CA LYS A 400 14.22 11.57 -10.11
C LYS A 400 14.31 10.43 -11.14
N SER A 401 14.86 10.72 -12.31
CA SER A 401 15.08 9.73 -13.38
C SER A 401 16.06 8.64 -12.98
N LEU A 402 17.16 9.03 -12.33
CA LEU A 402 18.18 8.13 -11.82
C LEU A 402 17.67 7.28 -10.65
N ALA A 403 16.86 7.87 -9.75
CA ALA A 403 16.16 7.12 -8.70
C ALA A 403 15.25 6.04 -9.31
N SER A 404 14.42 6.45 -10.29
CA SER A 404 13.50 5.55 -11.00
C SER A 404 14.24 4.42 -11.72
N PHE A 405 15.37 4.70 -12.38
CA PHE A 405 16.17 3.65 -13.02
C PHE A 405 16.72 2.65 -12.01
N LEU A 406 17.34 3.10 -10.93
CA LEU A 406 17.94 2.24 -9.90
C LEU A 406 16.88 1.34 -9.24
N GLU A 407 15.75 1.92 -8.82
CA GLU A 407 14.64 1.17 -8.21
C GLU A 407 14.08 0.13 -9.19
N ASN A 408 13.79 0.53 -10.43
CA ASN A 408 13.19 -0.37 -11.42
C ASN A 408 14.17 -1.44 -11.92
N PHE A 409 15.48 -1.18 -11.91
CA PHE A 409 16.50 -2.17 -12.26
C PHE A 409 16.45 -3.33 -11.27
N LEU A 410 16.52 -3.05 -9.97
CA LEU A 410 16.45 -4.09 -8.94
C LEU A 410 15.08 -4.75 -8.86
N PHE A 411 13.99 -4.01 -9.07
CA PHE A 411 12.65 -4.58 -9.17
C PHE A 411 12.53 -5.59 -10.32
N HIS A 412 13.04 -5.26 -11.50
CA HIS A 412 13.03 -6.16 -12.65
C HIS A 412 14.01 -7.31 -12.48
N LEU A 413 15.18 -7.07 -11.89
CA LEU A 413 16.17 -8.11 -11.57
C LEU A 413 15.56 -9.14 -10.63
N GLY A 414 14.91 -8.70 -9.55
CA GLY A 414 14.21 -9.59 -8.63
C GLY A 414 13.11 -10.40 -9.32
N LYS A 415 12.33 -9.80 -10.22
CA LYS A 415 11.33 -10.53 -11.03
C LYS A 415 11.96 -11.54 -11.98
N ARG A 416 13.15 -11.25 -12.52
CA ARG A 416 13.91 -12.16 -13.37
C ARG A 416 14.46 -13.34 -12.57
N ILE A 417 15.07 -13.11 -11.41
CA ILE A 417 15.56 -14.18 -10.53
C ILE A 417 14.43 -15.12 -10.14
N VAL A 418 13.30 -14.57 -9.68
CA VAL A 418 12.09 -15.37 -9.41
C VAL A 418 11.69 -16.16 -10.64
N SER A 419 11.76 -15.54 -11.82
CA SER A 419 11.38 -16.17 -13.06
C SER A 419 12.23 -17.39 -13.43
N GLU A 420 13.54 -17.29 -13.23
CA GLU A 420 14.50 -18.32 -13.60
C GLU A 420 14.54 -19.48 -12.60
N ARG A 421 14.25 -19.20 -11.32
CA ARG A 421 14.38 -20.16 -10.21
C ARG A 421 13.08 -20.88 -9.85
N THR A 422 11.93 -20.48 -10.40
CA THR A 422 10.62 -21.17 -10.21
C THR A 422 10.26 -22.08 -11.37
N SER A 423 9.74 -23.29 -11.10
CA SER A 423 9.26 -24.22 -12.13
C SER A 423 8.07 -23.65 -12.94
N PRO A 424 7.91 -23.99 -14.23
CA PRO A 424 6.78 -23.56 -15.07
C PRO A 424 5.40 -23.93 -14.49
N GLU A 425 5.28 -25.11 -13.88
CA GLU A 425 4.06 -25.62 -13.23
C GLU A 425 3.60 -24.78 -12.03
N GLN A 426 4.50 -24.05 -11.37
CA GLN A 426 4.12 -23.18 -10.23
C GLN A 426 3.66 -21.78 -10.68
N ARG A 427 3.96 -21.41 -11.93
CA ARG A 427 3.54 -20.13 -12.54
C ARG A 427 2.16 -20.21 -13.16
N MET A 428 1.72 -21.41 -13.51
CA MET A 428 0.45 -21.71 -14.14
C MET A 428 -0.31 -22.65 -13.22
N GLY A 429 -1.47 -22.24 -12.71
CA GLY A 429 -2.36 -23.20 -12.05
C GLY A 429 -2.71 -24.35 -13.00
N PRO A 430 -3.32 -25.44 -12.50
CA PRO A 430 -3.46 -26.74 -13.20
C PRO A 430 -4.33 -26.76 -14.48
N SER A 431 -4.58 -25.62 -15.14
CA SER A 431 -5.47 -25.52 -16.31
C SER A 431 -4.80 -25.03 -17.61
N THR A 432 -3.49 -24.74 -17.61
CA THR A 432 -2.74 -24.51 -18.87
C THR A 432 -2.03 -25.78 -19.33
N GLN A 433 -2.69 -26.93 -19.20
CA GLN A 433 -2.13 -28.23 -19.59
C GLN A 433 -2.35 -28.57 -21.07
N GLY A 434 -3.01 -27.69 -21.83
CA GLY A 434 -3.24 -27.86 -23.26
C GLY A 434 -2.04 -27.53 -24.17
N ASP A 435 -0.98 -26.90 -23.64
CA ASP A 435 0.16 -26.43 -24.45
C ASP A 435 1.47 -27.19 -24.17
N ILE A 436 1.42 -28.34 -23.46
CA ILE A 436 2.60 -29.15 -23.16
C ILE A 436 2.34 -30.60 -23.54
N GLU A 437 2.32 -30.87 -24.85
CA GLU A 437 2.73 -32.15 -25.42
C GLU A 437 3.09 -31.90 -26.88
N MET A 438 4.39 -31.74 -27.16
CA MET A 438 4.97 -32.00 -28.48
C MET A 438 6.46 -32.29 -28.27
N GLN A 439 6.68 -33.59 -28.23
CA GLN A 439 7.88 -34.42 -28.41
C GLN A 439 9.17 -33.71 -28.83
N GLY A 440 10.25 -34.09 -28.14
CA GLY A 440 11.61 -33.75 -28.51
C GLY A 440 11.99 -34.34 -29.86
N HIS A 441 12.61 -33.51 -30.69
CA HIS A 441 13.53 -33.93 -31.74
C HIS A 441 14.59 -32.84 -31.95
N GLY A 442 15.85 -33.26 -31.92
CA GLY A 442 16.94 -32.62 -32.63
C GLY A 442 17.51 -31.35 -32.01
N GLU A 443 18.69 -31.49 -31.38
CA GLU A 443 19.75 -30.50 -31.55
C GLU A 443 20.08 -30.39 -33.04
N GLU A 444 19.32 -29.60 -33.79
CA GLU A 444 19.75 -29.08 -35.09
C GLU A 444 20.00 -27.59 -34.92
N THR A 445 21.29 -27.26 -34.98
CA THR A 445 21.85 -25.92 -35.03
C THR A 445 21.15 -25.07 -36.09
N ALA A 446 20.24 -24.20 -35.67
CA ALA A 446 19.75 -23.12 -36.52
C ALA A 446 20.94 -22.19 -36.84
N ALA A 447 21.23 -22.03 -38.12
CA ALA A 447 22.39 -21.30 -38.66
C ALA A 447 22.31 -19.77 -38.53
N GLY A 448 21.65 -19.24 -37.50
CA GLY A 448 21.60 -17.82 -37.16
C GLY A 448 21.97 -17.62 -35.69
N GLY A 449 22.79 -16.62 -35.37
CA GLY A 449 23.44 -16.41 -34.06
C GLY A 449 22.55 -16.26 -32.82
N ALA A 450 21.24 -16.48 -32.91
CA ALA A 450 20.29 -16.35 -31.81
C ALA A 450 20.45 -17.48 -30.77
N ARG A 451 20.60 -17.12 -29.49
CA ARG A 451 20.85 -18.06 -28.38
C ARG A 451 19.85 -17.85 -27.24
N PRO A 452 19.44 -18.92 -26.54
CA PRO A 452 18.58 -18.81 -25.38
C PRO A 452 19.23 -17.96 -24.29
N ARG A 453 18.40 -17.22 -23.54
CA ARG A 453 18.89 -16.38 -22.43
C ARG A 453 19.48 -17.25 -21.33
N GLN A 454 20.73 -16.95 -20.96
CA GLN A 454 21.39 -17.61 -19.85
C GLN A 454 20.80 -17.16 -18.50
N HIS A 455 20.65 -18.09 -17.57
CA HIS A 455 20.23 -17.80 -16.21
C HIS A 455 21.36 -17.10 -15.45
N LEU A 456 21.00 -16.18 -14.55
CA LEU A 456 21.97 -15.45 -13.75
C LEU A 456 22.64 -16.36 -12.72
N THR A 457 23.97 -16.32 -12.68
CA THR A 457 24.84 -17.08 -11.78
C THR A 457 25.20 -16.27 -10.53
N SER A 458 25.81 -16.93 -9.53
CA SER A 458 26.34 -16.24 -8.35
C SER A 458 27.46 -15.25 -8.70
N GLN A 459 28.23 -15.52 -9.76
CA GLN A 459 29.24 -14.58 -10.26
C GLN A 459 28.58 -13.33 -10.86
N ASP A 460 27.51 -13.49 -11.64
CA ASP A 460 26.74 -12.35 -12.15
C ASP A 460 26.17 -11.51 -11.01
N PHE A 461 25.66 -12.14 -9.95
CA PHE A 461 25.17 -11.43 -8.77
C PHE A 461 26.27 -10.61 -8.07
N ASN A 462 27.47 -11.18 -7.94
CA ASN A 462 28.63 -10.47 -7.40
C ASN A 462 28.98 -9.25 -8.26
N SER A 463 29.13 -9.43 -9.59
CA SER A 463 29.47 -8.34 -10.49
C SER A 463 28.40 -7.25 -10.54
N ILE A 464 27.11 -7.61 -10.59
CA ILE A 464 25.99 -6.66 -10.52
C ILE A 464 26.03 -5.89 -9.20
N THR A 465 26.32 -6.57 -8.09
CA THR A 465 26.45 -5.93 -6.78
C THR A 465 27.60 -4.93 -6.76
N THR A 466 28.78 -5.30 -7.25
CA THR A 466 29.92 -4.38 -7.35
C THR A 466 29.59 -3.14 -8.18
N ILE A 467 28.95 -3.33 -9.35
CA ILE A 467 28.56 -2.23 -10.25
C ILE A 467 27.56 -1.30 -9.57
N LEU A 468 26.48 -1.83 -8.98
CA LEU A 468 25.39 -1.02 -8.43
C LEU A 468 25.69 -0.44 -7.04
N MET A 469 26.61 -1.03 -6.28
CA MET A 469 27.03 -0.48 -4.99
C MET A 469 27.71 0.88 -5.17
N ARG A 470 28.43 1.13 -6.27
CA ARG A 470 29.10 2.42 -6.56
C ARG A 470 28.12 3.61 -6.57
N PRO A 471 27.10 3.67 -7.45
CA PRO A 471 26.12 4.75 -7.44
C PRO A 471 25.24 4.73 -6.19
N SER A 472 24.80 3.56 -5.72
CA SER A 472 23.91 3.46 -4.54
C SER A 472 24.56 4.02 -3.27
N SER A 473 25.86 3.77 -3.09
CA SER A 473 26.62 4.29 -1.95
C SER A 473 26.70 5.81 -1.91
N LYS A 474 26.80 6.47 -3.08
CA LYS A 474 26.79 7.93 -3.17
C LYS A 474 25.38 8.47 -2.97
N ALA A 475 24.40 7.84 -3.61
CA ALA A 475 23.00 8.21 -3.58
C ALA A 475 22.35 8.07 -2.19
N GLN A 476 22.87 7.18 -1.35
CA GLN A 476 22.43 7.00 0.04
C GLN A 476 22.50 8.31 0.85
N TYR A 477 23.37 9.25 0.50
CA TYR A 477 23.48 10.55 1.17
C TYR A 477 22.89 11.71 0.35
N SER A 478 22.05 11.40 -0.64
CA SER A 478 21.36 12.39 -1.48
C SER A 478 20.53 13.36 -0.64
N LYS A 479 20.48 14.63 -1.07
CA LYS A 479 19.59 15.65 -0.51
C LYS A 479 18.13 15.46 -0.94
N ASP A 480 17.91 14.76 -2.05
CA ASP A 480 16.57 14.34 -2.50
C ASP A 480 16.13 13.08 -1.73
N PRO A 481 15.04 13.13 -0.93
CA PRO A 481 14.61 12.01 -0.08
C PRO A 481 14.21 10.77 -0.88
N HIS A 482 13.68 10.94 -2.10
CA HIS A 482 13.26 9.82 -2.94
C HIS A 482 14.46 9.03 -3.45
N LEU A 483 15.49 9.69 -3.99
CA LEU A 483 16.73 9.04 -4.41
C LEU A 483 17.45 8.39 -3.23
N MET A 484 17.51 9.06 -2.07
CA MET A 484 18.08 8.51 -0.84
C MET A 484 17.37 7.20 -0.45
N SER A 485 16.04 7.21 -0.36
CA SER A 485 15.24 6.02 -0.02
C SER A 485 15.42 4.89 -1.05
N CYS A 486 15.43 5.21 -2.34
CA CYS A 486 15.70 4.24 -3.41
C CYS A 486 17.08 3.59 -3.27
N ALA A 487 18.10 4.37 -2.90
CA ALA A 487 19.45 3.88 -2.69
C ALA A 487 19.57 2.97 -1.45
N CYS A 488 18.96 3.35 -0.32
CA CYS A 488 18.91 2.52 0.88
C CYS A 488 18.21 1.17 0.60
N TYR A 489 17.07 1.22 -0.11
CA TYR A 489 16.38 0.01 -0.54
C TYR A 489 17.24 -0.80 -1.51
N ALA A 490 17.92 -0.15 -2.45
CA ALA A 490 18.80 -0.82 -3.40
C ALA A 490 19.91 -1.61 -2.69
N ILE A 491 20.61 -0.99 -1.75
CA ILE A 491 21.64 -1.62 -0.90
C ILE A 491 21.04 -2.82 -0.16
N SER A 492 19.84 -2.70 0.42
CA SER A 492 19.19 -3.81 1.11
C SER A 492 18.90 -5.01 0.20
N GLN A 493 18.50 -4.79 -1.06
CA GLN A 493 18.27 -5.87 -2.01
C GLN A 493 19.59 -6.55 -2.40
N LEU A 494 20.65 -5.77 -2.61
CA LEU A 494 21.99 -6.28 -2.93
C LEU A 494 22.58 -7.09 -1.77
N ALA A 495 22.26 -6.75 -0.52
CA ALA A 495 22.66 -7.53 0.66
C ALA A 495 22.09 -8.96 0.66
N TYR A 496 20.96 -9.23 -0.01
CA TYR A 496 20.47 -10.60 -0.21
C TYR A 496 21.16 -11.34 -1.37
N LEU A 497 21.74 -10.61 -2.33
CA LEU A 497 22.45 -11.20 -3.47
C LEU A 497 23.89 -11.58 -3.10
N SER A 498 24.61 -10.67 -2.44
CA SER A 498 26.02 -10.82 -2.09
C SER A 498 26.28 -10.26 -0.66
N PRO A 499 25.79 -10.95 0.40
CA PRO A 499 25.86 -10.47 1.77
C PRO A 499 27.30 -10.16 2.24
N ASP A 500 28.25 -10.99 1.85
CA ASP A 500 29.66 -10.87 2.25
C ASP A 500 30.32 -9.57 1.73
N GLN A 501 29.83 -9.01 0.61
CA GLN A 501 30.33 -7.75 0.05
C GLN A 501 29.63 -6.52 0.62
N VAL A 502 28.32 -6.64 0.93
CA VAL A 502 27.48 -5.47 1.24
C VAL A 502 27.39 -5.21 2.74
N LEU A 503 27.21 -6.25 3.55
CA LEU A 503 26.90 -6.09 4.97
C LEU A 503 28.05 -5.45 5.78
N PRO A 504 29.34 -5.83 5.58
CA PRO A 504 30.44 -5.15 6.26
C PRO A 504 30.48 -3.65 5.94
N LEU A 505 30.33 -3.28 4.66
CA LEU A 505 30.31 -1.87 4.23
C LEU A 505 29.16 -1.07 4.85
N VAL A 506 27.97 -1.67 4.98
CA VAL A 506 26.82 -1.02 5.62
C VAL A 506 27.12 -0.76 7.11
N PHE A 507 27.70 -1.72 7.80
CA PHE A 507 28.00 -1.60 9.23
C PHE A 507 29.14 -0.60 9.50
N GLU A 508 30.23 -0.64 8.72
CA GLU A 508 31.32 0.33 8.81
C GLU A 508 30.83 1.77 8.60
N ARG A 509 29.95 1.98 7.61
CA ARG A 509 29.35 3.31 7.36
C ARG A 509 28.49 3.78 8.51
N PHE A 510 27.72 2.88 9.12
CA PHE A 510 26.96 3.20 10.32
C PHE A 510 27.89 3.63 11.47
N GLN A 511 28.97 2.88 11.72
CA GLN A 511 29.96 3.26 12.75
C GLN A 511 30.65 4.59 12.45
N ALA A 512 31.00 4.83 11.18
CA ALA A 512 31.58 6.09 10.74
C ALA A 512 30.61 7.27 10.90
N ALA A 513 29.33 7.09 10.54
CA ALA A 513 28.32 8.13 10.69
C ALA A 513 27.98 8.42 12.16
N LEU A 514 28.08 7.43 13.05
CA LEU A 514 27.87 7.60 14.48
C LEU A 514 28.95 8.46 15.14
N THR A 515 30.20 8.35 14.67
CA THR A 515 31.34 9.12 15.18
C THR A 515 31.48 10.50 14.51
N ALA A 516 30.79 10.72 13.39
CA ALA A 516 30.83 11.97 12.66
C ALA A 516 30.08 13.10 13.38
N VAL A 517 30.82 14.09 13.87
CA VAL A 517 30.26 15.25 14.61
C VAL A 517 29.62 16.28 13.67
N THR A 518 30.03 16.36 12.40
CA THR A 518 29.68 17.46 11.48
C THR A 518 28.62 17.09 10.42
N ALA A 519 28.33 15.81 10.22
CA ALA A 519 27.48 15.31 9.13
C ALA A 519 26.28 14.50 9.66
N THR A 520 25.48 15.11 10.54
CA THR A 520 24.37 14.44 11.26
C THR A 520 23.33 13.79 10.34
N HIS A 521 23.05 14.37 9.17
CA HIS A 521 22.13 13.81 8.17
C HIS A 521 22.56 12.43 7.64
N GLN A 522 23.87 12.11 7.64
CA GLN A 522 24.38 10.82 7.19
C GLN A 522 23.99 9.69 8.15
N LEU A 523 23.90 9.99 9.45
CA LEU A 523 23.53 9.02 10.48
C LEU A 523 22.09 8.51 10.28
N VAL A 524 21.15 9.40 9.96
CA VAL A 524 19.74 9.03 9.67
C VAL A 524 19.67 8.00 8.54
N SER A 525 20.35 8.27 7.43
CA SER A 525 20.37 7.35 6.27
C SER A 525 21.13 6.05 6.54
N ALA A 526 22.21 6.11 7.34
CA ALA A 526 22.97 4.93 7.75
C ALA A 526 22.14 4.01 8.68
N ILE A 527 21.42 4.58 9.65
CA ILE A 527 20.47 3.85 10.53
C ILE A 527 19.38 3.20 9.68
N HIS A 528 18.79 3.96 8.74
CA HIS A 528 17.74 3.43 7.87
C HIS A 528 18.23 2.25 7.02
N THR A 529 19.41 2.37 6.41
CA THR A 529 20.01 1.28 5.60
C THR A 529 20.34 0.07 6.45
N LEU A 530 20.92 0.28 7.64
CA LEU A 530 21.21 -0.81 8.58
C LEU A 530 19.92 -1.53 8.99
N GLY A 531 18.85 -0.79 9.29
CA GLY A 531 17.52 -1.33 9.62
C GLY A 531 16.97 -2.27 8.55
N LEU A 532 17.08 -1.90 7.26
CA LEU A 532 16.69 -2.74 6.13
C LEU A 532 17.60 -3.98 5.97
N CYS A 533 18.86 -3.88 6.41
CA CYS A 533 19.86 -4.94 6.33
C CYS A 533 19.91 -5.89 7.53
N ILE A 534 19.13 -5.66 8.61
CA ILE A 534 19.10 -6.56 9.78
C ILE A 534 18.73 -7.99 9.37
N ARG A 535 17.67 -8.13 8.58
CA ARG A 535 17.18 -9.45 8.15
C ARG A 535 18.21 -10.22 7.30
N PRO A 536 18.79 -9.67 6.21
CA PRO A 536 19.84 -10.37 5.47
C PRO A 536 21.10 -10.61 6.31
N MET A 537 21.43 -9.72 7.26
CA MET A 537 22.56 -9.89 8.18
C MET A 537 22.39 -11.12 9.09
N LEU A 538 21.24 -11.24 9.75
CA LEU A 538 20.93 -12.42 10.58
C LEU A 538 20.70 -13.68 9.74
N LEU A 539 20.21 -13.55 8.51
CA LEU A 539 20.09 -14.68 7.58
C LEU A 539 21.44 -15.15 7.02
N ALA A 540 22.43 -14.29 6.87
CA ALA A 540 23.76 -14.73 6.45
C ALA A 540 24.45 -15.50 7.59
N ASN A 541 24.28 -15.03 8.83
CA ASN A 541 24.89 -15.61 10.04
C ASN A 541 26.40 -15.86 9.89
N LYS A 542 27.09 -14.93 9.25
CA LYS A 542 28.55 -14.91 9.14
C LYS A 542 29.07 -13.69 9.91
N PRO A 543 30.26 -13.78 10.53
CA PRO A 543 30.88 -12.61 11.12
C PRO A 543 31.13 -11.53 10.05
N LEU A 544 30.87 -10.28 10.42
CA LEU A 544 31.19 -9.12 9.60
C LEU A 544 32.70 -8.88 9.69
N ARG A 545 33.38 -8.94 8.54
CA ARG A 545 34.82 -8.67 8.43
C ARG A 545 35.04 -7.19 8.17
N LEU A 546 35.39 -6.45 9.22
CA LEU A 546 35.63 -5.01 9.14
C LEU A 546 37.09 -4.73 8.75
N GLY A 547 37.32 -3.70 7.93
CA GLY A 547 38.63 -3.23 7.50
C GLY A 547 39.23 -3.95 6.29
N ALA A 548 38.53 -4.92 5.70
CA ALA A 548 39.00 -5.62 4.50
C ALA A 548 38.73 -4.78 3.24
N ALA A 549 39.74 -4.07 2.74
CA ALA A 549 39.69 -3.57 1.36
C ALA A 549 39.68 -4.78 0.40
N PRO A 550 38.78 -4.84 -0.59
CA PRO A 550 38.60 -6.02 -1.45
C PRO A 550 39.83 -6.41 -2.31
N ASP A 551 40.86 -5.56 -2.38
CA ASP A 551 42.04 -5.74 -3.26
C ASP A 551 43.39 -5.92 -2.52
N MET A 552 43.43 -6.02 -1.19
CA MET A 552 44.68 -6.17 -0.43
C MET A 552 44.75 -7.53 0.27
N MET A 553 45.04 -8.59 -0.49
CA MET A 553 45.13 -9.97 0.03
C MET A 553 46.47 -10.33 0.71
N ASP A 554 47.36 -9.36 0.99
CA ASP A 554 48.75 -9.68 1.35
C ASP A 554 49.36 -8.87 2.51
N THR A 555 48.56 -8.41 3.47
CA THR A 555 49.10 -7.88 4.74
C THR A 555 48.31 -8.39 5.94
N ASP A 556 49.02 -8.98 6.91
CA ASP A 556 48.55 -9.39 8.24
C ASP A 556 48.00 -8.20 9.06
N THR A 557 46.91 -7.57 8.61
CA THR A 557 46.12 -6.66 9.44
C THR A 557 45.02 -7.47 10.09
N ASP A 558 44.99 -7.51 11.42
CA ASP A 558 43.93 -8.12 12.23
C ASP A 558 42.55 -7.59 11.78
N THR A 559 41.88 -8.31 10.89
CA THR A 559 40.51 -8.00 10.49
C THR A 559 39.61 -8.32 11.67
N ALA A 560 38.99 -7.30 12.27
CA ALA A 560 38.05 -7.50 13.36
C ALA A 560 36.79 -8.20 12.82
N GLU A 561 36.59 -9.46 13.25
CA GLU A 561 35.38 -10.22 12.97
C GLU A 561 34.33 -9.95 14.04
N VAL A 562 33.20 -9.34 13.66
CA VAL A 562 32.09 -9.04 14.57
C VAL A 562 30.91 -9.95 14.24
N PRO A 563 30.45 -10.81 15.16
CA PRO A 563 29.24 -11.61 14.94
C PRO A 563 28.02 -10.74 14.63
N ALA A 564 27.13 -11.22 13.75
CA ALA A 564 25.93 -10.47 13.34
C ALA A 564 25.01 -10.08 14.51
N GLY A 565 24.89 -10.94 15.53
CA GLY A 565 24.12 -10.65 16.75
C GLY A 565 24.74 -9.50 17.56
N ASP A 566 26.06 -9.52 17.72
CA ASP A 566 26.81 -8.51 18.46
C ASP A 566 26.76 -7.16 17.74
N ALA A 567 26.89 -7.17 16.41
CA ALA A 567 26.75 -5.99 15.57
C ALA A 567 25.36 -5.35 15.73
N LEU A 568 24.29 -6.15 15.74
CA LEU A 568 22.93 -5.67 15.96
C LEU A 568 22.77 -5.04 17.34
N VAL A 569 23.20 -5.72 18.40
CA VAL A 569 23.08 -5.21 19.78
C VAL A 569 23.92 -3.95 19.99
N SER A 570 25.13 -3.92 19.44
CA SER A 570 26.00 -2.73 19.44
C SER A 570 25.27 -1.55 18.79
N ALA A 571 24.65 -1.74 17.63
CA ALA A 571 23.86 -0.71 16.96
C ALA A 571 22.61 -0.30 17.78
N MET A 572 21.93 -1.24 18.44
CA MET A 572 20.78 -0.94 19.31
C MET A 572 21.14 -0.04 20.49
N ASN A 573 22.27 -0.32 21.14
CA ASN A 573 22.77 0.50 22.24
C ASN A 573 23.26 1.87 21.75
N ALA A 574 23.97 1.90 20.61
CA ALA A 574 24.52 3.12 20.03
C ALA A 574 23.45 4.10 19.53
N THR A 575 22.28 3.62 19.14
CA THR A 575 21.19 4.44 18.60
C THR A 575 20.23 4.99 19.65
N LEU A 576 20.29 4.52 20.90
CA LEU A 576 19.43 5.01 21.99
C LEU A 576 19.56 6.53 22.21
N PRO A 577 20.79 7.11 22.24
CA PRO A 577 20.97 8.56 22.30
C PRO A 577 20.42 9.33 21.10
N GLY A 578 20.04 8.65 20.03
CA GLY A 578 19.40 9.25 18.87
C GLY A 578 17.91 9.55 19.03
N ILE A 579 17.26 9.02 20.07
CA ILE A 579 15.90 9.39 20.46
C ILE A 579 15.97 10.74 21.20
N ASP A 580 15.65 11.81 20.49
CA ASP A 580 15.70 13.20 20.94
C ASP A 580 14.54 14.00 20.33
N ALA A 581 13.81 14.75 21.16
CA ALA A 581 12.68 15.57 20.72
C ALA A 581 13.08 16.69 19.76
N ASN A 582 14.35 17.12 19.77
CA ASN A 582 14.84 18.19 18.91
C ASN A 582 15.21 17.73 17.49
N ASP A 583 15.27 16.41 17.23
CA ASP A 583 15.61 15.85 15.94
C ASP A 583 14.61 14.75 15.55
N GLU A 584 13.53 15.18 14.89
CA GLU A 584 12.46 14.30 14.42
C GLU A 584 12.98 13.21 13.49
N ALA A 585 13.85 13.56 12.54
CA ALA A 585 14.37 12.64 11.54
C ALA A 585 15.21 11.52 12.16
N LYS A 586 16.07 11.87 13.12
CA LYS A 586 16.88 10.89 13.86
C LYS A 586 16.03 10.00 14.76
N THR A 587 15.08 10.58 15.48
CA THR A 587 14.15 9.83 16.33
C THR A 587 13.33 8.83 15.53
N LEU A 588 12.78 9.24 14.38
CA LEU A 588 12.03 8.34 13.49
C LEU A 588 12.91 7.23 12.91
N ALA A 589 14.16 7.53 12.55
CA ALA A 589 15.10 6.50 12.10
C ALA A 589 15.38 5.45 13.19
N CYS A 590 15.55 5.87 14.45
CA CYS A 590 15.72 4.95 15.58
C CYS A 590 14.48 4.07 15.79
N PHE A 591 13.26 4.61 15.79
CA PHE A 591 12.04 3.81 15.96
C PHE A 591 11.82 2.81 14.82
N ARG A 592 12.07 3.21 13.57
CA ARG A 592 12.06 2.30 12.41
C ARG A 592 13.10 1.18 12.58
N PHE A 593 14.32 1.53 13.00
CA PHE A 593 15.38 0.56 13.24
C PHE A 593 15.00 -0.44 14.33
N TYR A 594 14.45 0.01 15.46
CA TYR A 594 13.99 -0.90 16.53
C TYR A 594 12.82 -1.76 16.11
N CYS A 595 11.87 -1.22 15.32
CA CYS A 595 10.78 -2.03 14.75
C CYS A 595 11.33 -3.14 13.84
N CYS A 596 12.29 -2.83 12.96
CA CYS A 596 12.96 -3.83 12.11
C CYS A 596 13.73 -4.87 12.93
N ALA A 597 14.44 -4.45 13.97
CA ALA A 597 15.20 -5.34 14.87
C ALA A 597 14.27 -6.32 15.58
N LEU A 598 13.25 -5.81 16.28
CA LEU A 598 12.26 -6.61 17.01
C LEU A 598 11.45 -7.53 16.07
N SER A 599 11.23 -7.14 14.81
CA SER A 599 10.58 -8.01 13.82
C SER A 599 11.45 -9.19 13.37
N CYS A 600 12.77 -9.12 13.57
CA CYS A 600 13.70 -10.18 13.20
C CYS A 600 14.08 -11.06 14.41
N MET A 601 14.08 -10.52 15.62
CA MET A 601 14.44 -11.25 16.84
C MET A 601 13.29 -12.18 17.27
N SER A 602 13.59 -13.44 17.58
CA SER A 602 12.56 -14.39 18.02
C SER A 602 12.00 -14.06 19.41
N GLN A 603 12.81 -13.90 20.46
CA GLN A 603 12.32 -13.46 21.77
C GLN A 603 13.38 -12.61 22.47
N LEU A 604 12.92 -11.64 23.28
CA LEU A 604 13.79 -10.95 24.22
C LEU A 604 13.92 -11.81 25.47
N GLU A 605 15.15 -12.08 25.90
CA GLU A 605 15.45 -12.89 27.08
C GLU A 605 15.86 -11.99 28.25
N ALA A 606 15.58 -12.43 29.47
CA ALA A 606 15.98 -11.66 30.65
C ALA A 606 17.50 -11.65 30.84
N GLU A 607 18.15 -12.78 30.52
CA GLU A 607 19.60 -12.94 30.55
C GLU A 607 20.16 -12.88 29.12
N PRO A 608 21.35 -12.28 28.91
CA PRO A 608 21.97 -12.11 27.60
C PRO A 608 22.55 -13.43 27.07
N SER A 609 21.69 -14.37 26.68
CA SER A 609 22.12 -15.70 26.23
C SER A 609 22.28 -15.76 24.70
N ASN A 610 21.22 -15.40 23.97
CA ASN A 610 21.15 -15.51 22.52
C ASN A 610 21.55 -14.23 21.79
N TYR A 611 21.29 -13.09 22.42
CA TYR A 611 21.76 -11.77 22.02
C TYR A 611 22.46 -11.16 23.24
N PRO A 612 23.61 -10.51 23.10
CA PRO A 612 24.32 -9.88 24.23
C PRO A 612 23.63 -8.58 24.71
N LEU A 613 22.30 -8.56 24.74
CA LEU A 613 21.47 -7.41 25.10
C LEU A 613 20.98 -7.55 26.55
N TYR A 614 21.34 -6.59 27.39
CA TYR A 614 20.77 -6.45 28.73
C TYR A 614 19.38 -5.82 28.63
N VAL A 615 18.37 -6.66 28.39
CA VAL A 615 17.00 -6.20 28.05
C VAL A 615 16.41 -5.30 29.13
N SER A 616 16.62 -5.59 30.40
CA SER A 616 16.09 -4.76 31.50
C SER A 616 16.60 -3.32 31.43
N GLU A 617 17.91 -3.13 31.29
CA GLU A 617 18.55 -1.80 31.23
C GLU A 617 18.17 -1.07 29.94
N TRP A 618 18.17 -1.78 28.81
CA TRP A 618 17.83 -1.22 27.52
C TRP A 618 16.37 -0.74 27.46
N VAL A 619 15.43 -1.51 28.02
CA VAL A 619 14.00 -1.14 28.08
C VAL A 619 13.79 0.06 29.01
N GLU A 620 14.44 0.08 30.18
CA GLU A 620 14.33 1.20 31.11
C GLU A 620 14.80 2.52 30.48
N GLU A 621 15.95 2.49 29.80
CA GLU A 621 16.50 3.65 29.09
C GLU A 621 15.63 4.06 27.90
N LEU A 622 15.13 3.11 27.11
CA LEU A 622 14.22 3.39 26.00
C LEU A 622 12.92 4.06 26.49
N MET A 623 12.30 3.52 27.54
CA MET A 623 11.07 4.08 28.13
C MET A 623 11.33 5.48 28.70
N SER A 624 12.45 5.69 29.39
CA SER A 624 12.87 6.99 29.91
C SER A 624 12.97 8.04 28.80
N ARG A 625 13.58 7.68 27.66
CA ARG A 625 13.71 8.56 26.49
C ARG A 625 12.37 8.84 25.82
N ILE A 626 11.49 7.84 25.69
CA ILE A 626 10.14 8.03 25.17
C ILE A 626 9.37 9.02 26.07
N PHE A 627 9.43 8.86 27.39
CA PHE A 627 8.78 9.79 28.33
C PHE A 627 9.35 11.21 28.23
N ALA A 628 10.67 11.35 28.07
CA ALA A 628 11.30 12.64 27.85
C ALA A 628 10.82 13.30 26.55
N ILE A 629 10.67 12.54 25.46
CA ILE A 629 10.09 13.05 24.22
C ILE A 629 8.66 13.53 24.43
N LEU A 630 7.81 12.73 25.09
CA LEU A 630 6.43 13.14 25.35
C LEU A 630 6.36 14.42 26.20
N HIS A 631 7.26 14.57 27.18
CA HIS A 631 7.34 15.80 27.98
C HIS A 631 7.78 17.01 27.17
N ASN A 632 8.68 16.83 26.20
CA ASN A 632 9.18 17.90 25.35
C ASN A 632 8.20 18.27 24.22
N LEU A 633 7.39 17.33 23.76
CA LEU A 633 6.33 17.55 22.79
C LEU A 633 5.11 18.25 23.40
N GLU A 634 4.98 18.24 24.73
CA GLU A 634 3.91 18.97 25.41
C GLU A 634 4.08 20.48 25.17
N SER A 635 3.09 21.10 24.51
CA SER A 635 3.10 22.53 24.24
C SER A 635 2.34 23.30 25.32
N PRO A 636 3.01 24.13 26.15
CA PRO A 636 2.32 25.09 27.00
C PRO A 636 1.89 26.29 26.15
N ASP A 637 0.58 26.42 25.92
CA ASP A 637 -0.15 27.58 25.36
C ASP A 637 -0.16 27.79 23.83
N THR A 638 -1.31 27.51 23.19
CA THR A 638 -1.99 28.41 22.21
C THR A 638 -3.47 28.01 22.00
N ARG A 639 -4.28 28.04 23.07
CA ARG A 639 -5.76 28.15 22.92
C ARG A 639 -6.17 29.63 22.97
N THR A 640 -5.71 30.42 21.99
CA THR A 640 -6.38 31.68 21.64
C THR A 640 -7.65 31.32 20.87
N GLU A 641 -8.79 31.87 21.30
CA GLU A 641 -10.13 31.56 20.76
C GLU A 641 -10.26 31.82 19.24
N SER A 642 -9.30 32.51 18.63
CA SER A 642 -9.23 32.77 17.18
C SER A 642 -8.65 31.60 16.36
N ALA A 643 -7.87 30.69 16.94
CA ALA A 643 -7.34 29.50 16.23
C ALA A 643 -8.34 28.34 16.25
N ALA A 644 -9.16 28.25 17.31
CA ALA A 644 -10.18 27.21 17.47
C ALA A 644 -11.28 27.22 16.39
N ALA A 645 -11.48 28.34 15.69
CA ALA A 645 -12.45 28.45 14.61
C ALA A 645 -11.90 28.02 13.23
N ALA A 646 -10.58 28.00 13.05
CA ALA A 646 -9.93 27.54 11.82
C ALA A 646 -9.48 26.08 11.91
N ASP A 647 -9.13 25.60 13.11
CA ASP A 647 -8.62 24.24 13.33
C ASP A 647 -9.71 23.20 13.63
N ALA A 648 -10.98 23.60 13.75
CA ALA A 648 -12.09 22.67 14.00
C ALA A 648 -12.38 21.70 12.82
N GLU A 649 -11.85 21.98 11.63
CA GLU A 649 -11.95 21.08 10.46
C GLU A 649 -10.71 20.18 10.28
N SER A 650 -9.63 20.39 11.04
CA SER A 650 -8.48 19.50 11.07
C SER A 650 -8.40 18.78 12.41
N THR A 651 -8.86 17.53 12.43
CA THR A 651 -8.51 16.49 13.41
C THR A 651 -7.11 16.77 13.99
N HIS A 652 -7.01 17.01 15.31
CA HIS A 652 -5.80 17.25 16.10
C HIS A 652 -4.48 17.05 15.34
N SER A 653 -3.65 18.10 15.19
CA SER A 653 -2.34 18.02 14.54
C SER A 653 -1.50 16.89 15.15
N GLN A 654 -1.51 15.72 14.53
CA GLN A 654 -0.85 14.51 15.04
C GLN A 654 0.67 14.75 15.06
N SER A 655 1.34 14.38 16.15
CA SER A 655 2.81 14.47 16.25
C SER A 655 3.49 13.70 15.11
N PHE A 656 4.74 14.07 14.82
CA PHE A 656 5.63 13.29 13.94
C PHE A 656 5.69 11.79 14.32
N LEU A 657 5.44 11.45 15.60
CA LEU A 657 5.37 10.08 16.11
C LEU A 657 4.20 9.25 15.57
N LEU A 658 3.07 9.87 15.18
CA LEU A 658 1.87 9.17 14.71
C LEU A 658 1.70 9.21 13.19
N HIS A 659 2.64 9.82 12.47
CA HIS A 659 2.65 9.80 11.02
C HIS A 659 2.77 8.36 10.50
N SER A 660 2.14 8.08 9.35
CA SER A 660 2.04 6.74 8.75
C SER A 660 3.37 6.04 8.42
N GLU A 661 4.51 6.74 8.55
CA GLU A 661 5.83 6.18 8.33
C GLU A 661 6.70 6.12 9.60
N SER A 662 6.18 6.45 10.79
CA SER A 662 7.00 6.54 12.00
C SER A 662 7.45 5.17 12.54
N MET A 663 6.65 4.13 12.30
CA MET A 663 6.74 2.81 12.93
C MET A 663 6.72 2.84 14.48
N PHE A 664 6.30 3.95 15.10
CA PHE A 664 6.25 4.09 16.57
C PHE A 664 5.24 3.12 17.20
N ARG A 665 3.99 3.12 16.71
CA ARG A 665 2.94 2.19 17.18
C ARG A 665 3.33 0.71 17.08
N PRO A 666 3.71 0.18 15.90
CA PRO A 666 4.09 -1.24 15.81
C PRO A 666 5.36 -1.57 16.61
N MET A 667 6.28 -0.62 16.81
CA MET A 667 7.43 -0.80 17.69
C MET A 667 7.02 -0.96 19.16
N CYS A 668 6.15 -0.08 19.69
CA CYS A 668 5.66 -0.17 21.07
C CYS A 668 4.86 -1.45 21.32
N GLU A 669 3.96 -1.80 20.40
CA GLU A 669 3.14 -3.00 20.53
C GLU A 669 4.00 -4.28 20.49
N MET A 670 4.98 -4.33 19.60
CA MET A 670 5.89 -5.47 19.49
C MET A 670 6.87 -5.55 20.66
N LEU A 671 7.36 -4.41 21.17
CA LEU A 671 8.17 -4.37 22.38
C LEU A 671 7.40 -5.03 23.53
N MET A 672 6.20 -4.54 23.85
CA MET A 672 5.37 -5.08 24.93
C MET A 672 5.04 -6.56 24.73
N GLY A 673 4.76 -6.98 23.50
CA GLY A 673 4.46 -8.38 23.17
C GLY A 673 5.65 -9.34 23.25
N ARG A 674 6.90 -8.84 23.25
CA ARG A 674 8.14 -9.65 23.25
C ARG A 674 8.87 -9.63 24.60
N LEU A 675 8.49 -8.77 25.54
CA LEU A 675 9.13 -8.70 26.87
C LEU A 675 8.91 -9.97 27.69
N PRO A 676 9.94 -10.46 28.41
CA PRO A 676 9.77 -11.47 29.45
C PRO A 676 8.75 -11.01 30.52
N PRO A 677 7.97 -11.93 31.13
CA PRO A 677 6.91 -11.56 32.08
C PRO A 677 7.37 -10.67 33.24
N THR A 678 8.57 -10.92 33.79
CA THR A 678 9.13 -10.14 34.91
C THR A 678 9.49 -8.71 34.50
N ILE A 679 10.11 -8.54 33.33
CA ILE A 679 10.48 -7.23 32.77
C ILE A 679 9.24 -6.49 32.29
N ALA A 680 8.27 -7.19 31.71
CA ALA A 680 6.98 -6.63 31.30
C ALA A 680 6.24 -6.01 32.50
N GLU A 681 6.19 -6.71 33.65
CA GLU A 681 5.58 -6.15 34.86
C GLU A 681 6.30 -4.88 35.35
N GLN A 682 7.63 -4.85 35.28
CA GLN A 682 8.42 -3.66 35.64
C GLN A 682 8.16 -2.48 34.69
N ALA A 683 8.18 -2.72 33.39
CA ALA A 683 7.91 -1.71 32.36
C ALA A 683 6.48 -1.15 32.49
N ILE A 684 5.47 -2.02 32.73
CA ILE A 684 4.08 -1.60 32.96
C ILE A 684 3.95 -0.78 34.24
N LYS A 685 4.66 -1.13 35.32
CA LYS A 685 4.68 -0.31 36.55
C LYS A 685 5.31 1.06 36.32
N GLN A 686 6.38 1.13 35.52
CA GLN A 686 7.02 2.39 35.15
C GLN A 686 6.07 3.27 34.31
N LEU A 687 5.41 2.68 33.32
CA LEU A 687 4.39 3.33 32.50
C LEU A 687 3.20 3.80 33.35
N ALA A 688 2.67 2.94 34.21
CA ALA A 688 1.58 3.27 35.12
C ALA A 688 1.91 4.48 36.00
N ARG A 689 3.13 4.52 36.56
CA ARG A 689 3.61 5.67 37.34
C ARG A 689 3.58 6.94 36.50
N PHE A 690 4.16 6.91 35.30
CA PHE A 690 4.16 8.05 34.39
C PHE A 690 2.75 8.53 34.03
N LEU A 691 1.85 7.63 33.63
CA LEU A 691 0.48 7.97 33.23
C LEU A 691 -0.34 8.55 34.39
N THR A 692 -0.16 8.01 35.60
CA THR A 692 -0.92 8.42 36.79
C THR A 692 -0.36 9.66 37.48
N THR A 693 0.91 10.04 37.29
CA THR A 693 1.49 11.26 37.88
C THR A 693 1.51 12.45 36.94
N SER A 694 1.50 12.21 35.63
CA SER A 694 1.56 13.28 34.62
C SER A 694 0.16 13.79 34.24
N THR A 695 0.12 14.93 33.55
CA THR A 695 -1.07 15.50 32.90
C THR A 695 -0.60 16.31 31.71
N MET A 696 -0.68 15.73 30.51
CA MET A 696 -0.12 16.28 29.28
C MET A 696 -1.14 16.15 28.13
N PRO A 697 -2.17 17.01 28.09
CA PRO A 697 -3.27 16.88 27.14
C PRO A 697 -2.81 16.88 25.67
N SER A 698 -1.74 17.60 25.31
CA SER A 698 -1.35 17.73 23.90
C SER A 698 -0.72 16.46 23.31
N VAL A 699 -0.17 15.58 24.15
CA VAL A 699 0.44 14.30 23.75
C VAL A 699 -0.38 13.07 24.17
N THR A 700 -1.67 13.26 24.42
CA THR A 700 -2.57 12.19 24.88
C THR A 700 -2.62 11.03 23.89
N SER A 701 -2.62 11.31 22.57
CA SER A 701 -2.70 10.27 21.53
C SER A 701 -1.44 9.40 21.49
N GLU A 702 -0.27 9.97 21.73
CA GLU A 702 1.02 9.29 21.77
C GLU A 702 1.14 8.43 23.04
N ALA A 703 0.70 8.97 24.19
CA ALA A 703 0.62 8.21 25.44
C ALA A 703 -0.40 7.06 25.35
N ALA A 704 -1.53 7.28 24.66
CA ALA A 704 -2.55 6.28 24.39
C ALA A 704 -1.98 5.08 23.61
N VAL A 705 -1.02 5.28 22.68
CA VAL A 705 -0.35 4.17 21.99
C VAL A 705 0.38 3.25 22.98
N LEU A 706 1.08 3.81 23.97
CA LEU A 706 1.77 3.03 25.00
C LEU A 706 0.79 2.29 25.91
N ALA A 707 -0.27 2.97 26.34
CA ALA A 707 -1.32 2.40 27.19
C ALA A 707 -2.05 1.25 26.48
N ASN A 708 -2.45 1.44 25.22
CA ASN A 708 -3.07 0.41 24.39
C ASN A 708 -2.11 -0.77 24.13
N SER A 709 -0.82 -0.51 23.92
CA SER A 709 0.18 -1.58 23.75
C SER A 709 0.26 -2.47 25.00
N ALA A 710 0.22 -1.87 26.19
CA ALA A 710 0.20 -2.62 27.45
C ALA A 710 -1.14 -3.35 27.67
N GLY A 711 -2.28 -2.69 27.41
CA GLY A 711 -3.61 -3.26 27.57
C GLY A 711 -3.86 -4.47 26.66
N TRP A 712 -3.42 -4.38 25.41
CA TRP A 712 -3.62 -5.44 24.43
C TRP A 712 -2.68 -6.63 24.66
N MET A 713 -1.41 -6.41 25.03
CA MET A 713 -0.43 -7.48 25.21
C MET A 713 -0.47 -8.13 26.60
N HIS A 714 -0.76 -7.35 27.64
CA HIS A 714 -0.75 -7.79 29.04
C HIS A 714 -1.99 -7.31 29.80
N PRO A 715 -3.20 -7.78 29.45
CA PRO A 715 -4.45 -7.24 29.96
C PRO A 715 -4.57 -7.34 31.49
N GLN A 716 -4.14 -8.45 32.11
CA GLN A 716 -4.25 -8.62 33.57
C GLN A 716 -3.31 -7.68 34.35
N LEU A 717 -2.11 -7.42 33.81
CA LEU A 717 -1.17 -6.48 34.44
C LEU A 717 -1.66 -5.03 34.28
N THR A 718 -2.22 -4.70 33.12
CA THR A 718 -2.80 -3.39 32.83
C THR A 718 -4.03 -3.12 33.68
N GLU A 719 -4.90 -4.11 33.87
CA GLU A 719 -6.06 -4.04 34.78
C GLU A 719 -5.63 -3.61 36.20
N LYS A 720 -4.62 -4.31 36.74
CA LYS A 720 -4.11 -4.11 38.10
C LYS A 720 -3.34 -2.80 38.28
N HIS A 721 -2.47 -2.45 37.33
CA HIS A 721 -1.49 -1.38 37.51
C HIS A 721 -1.85 -0.07 36.80
N ILE A 722 -2.65 -0.08 35.73
CA ILE A 722 -3.01 1.11 34.96
C ILE A 722 -4.49 1.44 35.16
N ILE A 723 -5.41 0.57 34.73
CA ILE A 723 -6.85 0.87 34.70
C ILE A 723 -7.40 1.14 36.10
N GLY A 724 -7.13 0.24 37.07
CA GLY A 724 -7.60 0.40 38.44
C GLY A 724 -7.19 1.74 39.08
N PRO A 725 -5.87 2.07 39.12
CA PRO A 725 -5.40 3.36 39.64
C PRO A 725 -5.89 4.59 38.87
N MET A 726 -6.00 4.50 37.54
CA MET A 726 -6.54 5.59 36.72
C MET A 726 -8.01 5.87 37.03
N LEU A 727 -8.83 4.82 37.17
CA LEU A 727 -10.22 4.96 37.58
C LEU A 727 -10.33 5.61 38.96
N THR A 728 -9.48 5.24 39.91
CA THR A 728 -9.49 5.86 41.26
C THR A 728 -9.15 7.34 41.19
N ARG A 729 -8.18 7.74 40.37
CA ARG A 729 -7.82 9.14 40.16
C ARG A 729 -8.96 9.90 39.44
N LEU A 730 -9.59 9.28 38.45
CA LEU A 730 -10.70 9.86 37.70
C LEU A 730 -11.93 10.07 38.59
N GLU A 731 -12.33 9.07 39.38
CA GLU A 731 -13.43 9.15 40.33
C GLU A 731 -13.22 10.29 41.34
N ALA A 732 -11.99 10.45 41.87
CA ALA A 732 -11.66 11.55 42.78
C ALA A 732 -11.78 12.94 42.13
N GLU A 733 -11.45 13.08 40.84
CA GLU A 733 -11.63 14.34 40.10
C GLU A 733 -13.12 14.57 39.72
N LEU A 734 -13.93 13.51 39.61
CA LEU A 734 -15.36 13.59 39.29
C LEU A 734 -16.23 14.06 40.47
N GLU A 735 -15.82 13.87 41.73
CA GLU A 735 -16.58 14.27 42.94
C GLU A 735 -16.92 15.78 42.99
N GLY A 736 -16.21 16.62 42.23
CA GLY A 736 -16.41 18.08 42.18
C GLY A 736 -17.08 18.61 40.89
N VAL A 737 -17.53 17.74 39.99
CA VAL A 737 -18.05 18.15 38.67
C VAL A 737 -19.48 18.71 38.77
N PRO A 738 -19.78 19.88 38.17
CA PRO A 738 -21.13 20.41 38.11
C PRO A 738 -22.07 19.47 37.33
N THR A 739 -23.17 19.07 37.95
CA THR A 739 -24.21 18.27 37.28
C THR A 739 -25.29 19.16 36.68
N LEU A 740 -25.95 18.68 35.62
CA LEU A 740 -27.06 19.37 34.95
C LEU A 740 -28.20 19.77 35.91
N THR A 741 -28.37 19.03 37.00
CA THR A 741 -29.43 19.24 38.00
C THR A 741 -29.04 20.21 39.13
N SER A 742 -27.75 20.39 39.42
CA SER A 742 -27.28 21.19 40.56
C SER A 742 -26.73 22.56 40.18
N SER A 743 -26.17 22.73 38.98
CA SER A 743 -25.55 23.98 38.52
C SER A 743 -25.43 24.06 36.99
N PRO A 744 -26.53 24.36 36.26
CA PRO A 744 -26.61 24.23 34.80
C PRO A 744 -25.72 25.21 34.01
N THR A 745 -25.26 26.32 34.60
CA THR A 745 -24.48 27.37 33.92
C THR A 745 -22.99 27.35 34.24
N LYS A 746 -22.54 26.44 35.11
CA LYS A 746 -21.15 26.41 35.59
C LYS A 746 -20.30 25.55 34.67
N THR A 747 -19.31 26.16 34.02
CA THR A 747 -18.35 25.47 33.15
C THR A 747 -17.16 24.96 33.97
N LEU A 748 -16.51 23.88 33.49
CA LEU A 748 -15.27 23.39 34.09
C LEU A 748 -14.14 24.41 33.87
N SER A 749 -13.14 24.37 34.75
CA SER A 749 -11.92 25.16 34.53
C SER A 749 -11.10 24.53 33.39
N LYS A 750 -10.36 25.33 32.61
CA LYS A 750 -9.45 24.82 31.56
C LYS A 750 -8.45 23.80 32.12
N THR A 751 -8.00 23.96 33.36
CA THR A 751 -7.11 23.03 34.06
C THR A 751 -7.80 21.69 34.36
N SER A 752 -9.07 21.72 34.77
CA SER A 752 -9.86 20.50 34.98
C SER A 752 -10.14 19.79 33.65
N GLU A 753 -10.45 20.53 32.59
CA GLU A 753 -10.67 19.96 31.25
C GLU A 753 -9.43 19.26 30.72
N ALA A 754 -8.25 19.89 30.83
CA ALA A 754 -6.97 19.27 30.45
C ALA A 754 -6.67 17.98 31.22
N LYS A 755 -7.01 17.92 32.52
CA LYS A 755 -6.89 16.70 33.31
C LYS A 755 -7.83 15.59 32.83
N PHE A 756 -9.08 15.92 32.52
CA PHE A 756 -10.04 14.95 32.01
C PHE A 756 -9.66 14.46 30.61
N GLU A 757 -9.20 15.36 29.73
CA GLU A 757 -8.70 15.04 28.40
C GLU A 757 -7.58 13.99 28.48
N TRP A 758 -6.58 14.22 29.35
CA TRP A 758 -5.51 13.26 29.62
C TRP A 758 -6.00 11.94 30.24
N LEU A 759 -6.74 12.01 31.36
CA LEU A 759 -7.13 10.80 32.10
C LEU A 759 -8.09 9.92 31.30
N MET A 760 -9.07 10.51 30.62
CA MET A 760 -10.03 9.78 29.80
C MET A 760 -9.36 9.24 28.54
N GLY A 761 -8.56 10.05 27.84
CA GLY A 761 -7.89 9.65 26.60
C GLY A 761 -6.73 8.65 26.77
N VAL A 762 -6.26 8.41 28.00
CA VAL A 762 -5.37 7.29 28.30
C VAL A 762 -6.16 6.07 28.77
N LEU A 763 -7.27 6.28 29.50
CA LEU A 763 -8.11 5.21 30.01
C LEU A 763 -8.85 4.49 28.89
N ASP A 764 -9.39 5.23 27.92
CA ASP A 764 -10.06 4.66 26.76
C ASP A 764 -9.12 3.73 25.97
N ALA A 765 -7.86 4.13 25.77
CA ALA A 765 -6.85 3.37 25.06
C ALA A 765 -6.36 2.16 25.87
N ALA A 766 -6.25 2.27 27.19
CA ALA A 766 -5.89 1.14 28.05
C ALA A 766 -7.01 0.07 28.11
N ILE A 767 -8.28 0.50 28.03
CA ILE A 767 -9.46 -0.37 28.04
C ILE A 767 -9.74 -0.96 26.65
N PHE A 768 -9.38 -0.25 25.58
CA PHE A 768 -9.54 -0.71 24.22
C PHE A 768 -8.88 -2.09 24.02
N ARG A 769 -9.68 -3.08 23.60
CA ARG A 769 -9.27 -4.50 23.44
C ARG A 769 -8.86 -5.22 24.74
N ALA A 770 -9.20 -4.67 25.90
CA ALA A 770 -9.09 -5.30 27.22
C ALA A 770 -10.49 -5.64 27.78
N SER A 771 -11.25 -6.47 27.04
CA SER A 771 -12.64 -6.81 27.36
C SER A 771 -12.84 -7.39 28.78
N GLY A 772 -11.89 -8.21 29.25
CA GLY A 772 -11.89 -8.72 30.62
C GLY A 772 -11.83 -7.62 31.69
N ALA A 773 -11.06 -6.56 31.47
CA ALA A 773 -10.98 -5.42 32.39
C ALA A 773 -12.28 -4.58 32.36
N SER A 774 -12.92 -4.47 31.19
CA SER A 774 -14.22 -3.81 31.04
C SER A 774 -15.29 -4.50 31.90
N LEU A 775 -15.29 -5.84 31.93
CA LEU A 775 -16.19 -6.61 32.79
C LEU A 775 -15.82 -6.48 34.29
N ALA A 776 -14.53 -6.57 34.63
CA ALA A 776 -14.06 -6.50 36.01
C ALA A 776 -14.41 -5.17 36.69
N PHE A 777 -14.39 -4.06 35.93
CA PHE A 777 -14.70 -2.72 36.42
C PHE A 777 -16.08 -2.20 35.98
N GLN A 778 -16.98 -3.05 35.49
CA GLN A 778 -18.30 -2.66 34.97
C GLN A 778 -19.05 -1.63 35.87
N PRO A 779 -19.20 -1.82 37.20
CA PRO A 779 -19.93 -0.86 38.03
C PRO A 779 -19.26 0.52 38.09
N ARG A 780 -17.93 0.56 38.12
CA ARG A 780 -17.14 1.79 38.17
C ARG A 780 -17.21 2.53 36.82
N LEU A 781 -17.11 1.80 35.72
CA LEU A 781 -17.22 2.36 34.37
C LEU A 781 -18.61 2.94 34.12
N LEU A 782 -19.67 2.26 34.56
CA LEU A 782 -21.03 2.80 34.50
C LEU A 782 -21.16 4.09 35.31
N HIS A 783 -20.60 4.14 36.53
CA HIS A 783 -20.61 5.35 37.35
C HIS A 783 -19.89 6.54 36.69
N VAL A 784 -18.72 6.29 36.08
CA VAL A 784 -17.97 7.31 35.31
C VAL A 784 -18.82 7.82 34.15
N LEU A 785 -19.37 6.92 33.33
CA LEU A 785 -20.18 7.28 32.16
C LEU A 785 -21.45 8.06 32.56
N ASP A 786 -22.17 7.63 33.60
CA ASP A 786 -23.33 8.34 34.15
C ASP A 786 -22.98 9.77 34.55
N THR A 787 -21.81 9.95 35.18
CA THR A 787 -21.34 11.27 35.62
C THR A 787 -20.94 12.14 34.44
N CYS A 788 -20.26 11.57 33.43
CA CYS A 788 -19.87 12.29 32.21
C CYS A 788 -21.10 12.81 31.44
N PHE A 789 -22.07 11.94 31.15
CA PHE A 789 -23.30 12.30 30.43
C PHE A 789 -24.25 13.16 31.27
N GLY A 790 -24.20 13.06 32.61
CA GLY A 790 -24.94 13.92 33.53
C GLY A 790 -24.32 15.29 33.80
N SER A 791 -23.12 15.56 33.30
CA SER A 791 -22.42 16.84 33.50
C SER A 791 -22.91 17.94 32.56
N SER A 792 -22.71 19.20 32.94
CA SER A 792 -22.95 20.37 32.07
C SER A 792 -21.81 20.67 31.08
N SER A 793 -20.69 19.93 31.14
CA SER A 793 -19.52 20.19 30.28
C SER A 793 -19.56 19.36 29.00
N LYS A 794 -19.49 20.06 27.84
CA LYS A 794 -19.41 19.42 26.52
C LYS A 794 -18.17 18.57 26.34
N VAL A 795 -17.02 19.00 26.89
CA VAL A 795 -15.75 18.27 26.81
C VAL A 795 -15.87 16.92 27.52
N LEU A 796 -16.46 16.92 28.73
CA LEU A 796 -16.61 15.69 29.52
C LEU A 796 -17.64 14.74 28.90
N GLN A 797 -18.72 15.27 28.31
CA GLN A 797 -19.68 14.48 27.53
C GLN A 797 -19.02 13.83 26.29
N GLN A 798 -18.17 14.58 25.57
CA GLN A 798 -17.41 14.05 24.42
C GLN A 798 -16.42 12.95 24.84
N SER A 799 -15.64 13.17 25.90
CA SER A 799 -14.74 12.15 26.46
C SER A 799 -15.50 10.91 26.94
N GLY A 800 -16.70 11.08 27.53
CA GLY A 800 -17.59 9.97 27.90
C GLY A 800 -18.06 9.17 26.68
N SER A 801 -18.34 9.83 25.56
CA SER A 801 -18.67 9.17 24.29
C SER A 801 -17.51 8.35 23.75
N HIS A 802 -16.27 8.87 23.79
CA HIS A 802 -15.09 8.13 23.35
C HIS A 802 -14.84 6.89 24.21
N LEU A 803 -14.96 7.01 25.54
CA LEU A 803 -14.83 5.88 26.45
C LEU A 803 -15.92 4.82 26.19
N LEU A 804 -17.17 5.24 25.99
CA LEU A 804 -18.27 4.34 25.65
C LEU A 804 -17.98 3.58 24.35
N MET A 805 -17.50 4.26 23.31
CA MET A 805 -17.11 3.63 22.05
C MET A 805 -15.96 2.63 22.24
N ALA A 806 -14.90 3.00 22.96
CA ALA A 806 -13.77 2.11 23.22
C ALA A 806 -14.19 0.84 23.98
N ILE A 807 -15.11 0.95 24.95
CA ILE A 807 -15.70 -0.20 25.65
C ILE A 807 -16.53 -1.05 24.68
N MET A 808 -17.45 -0.45 23.91
CA MET A 808 -18.30 -1.20 22.98
C MET A 808 -17.48 -1.94 21.91
N GLU A 809 -16.46 -1.30 21.34
CA GLU A 809 -15.56 -1.91 20.36
C GLU A 809 -14.71 -3.02 20.98
N GLY A 810 -14.23 -2.85 22.21
CA GLY A 810 -13.52 -3.89 22.95
C GLY A 810 -14.39 -5.11 23.26
N LEU A 811 -15.68 -4.92 23.55
CA LEU A 811 -16.61 -6.01 23.87
C LEU A 811 -17.09 -6.77 22.62
N LEU A 812 -17.38 -6.06 21.53
CA LEU A 812 -18.04 -6.63 20.34
C LEU A 812 -17.10 -6.89 19.16
N GLY A 813 -15.95 -6.22 19.11
CA GLY A 813 -15.02 -6.28 17.99
C GLY A 813 -14.19 -7.57 17.97
N PRO A 814 -14.04 -8.22 16.79
CA PRO A 814 -13.07 -9.29 16.61
C PRO A 814 -11.69 -8.66 16.37
N TYR A 815 -10.81 -8.78 17.36
CA TYR A 815 -9.42 -8.36 17.23
C TYR A 815 -8.47 -9.55 17.46
N PRO A 816 -7.28 -9.52 16.83
CA PRO A 816 -6.31 -10.60 17.02
C PRO A 816 -5.71 -10.60 18.43
N ILE A 817 -5.35 -11.79 18.90
CA ILE A 817 -4.71 -12.03 20.19
C ILE A 817 -3.32 -12.64 19.94
N GLY A 818 -2.30 -12.10 20.60
CA GLY A 818 -0.93 -12.64 20.55
C GLY A 818 -0.26 -12.53 19.17
N GLN A 819 -0.62 -11.54 18.35
CA GLN A 819 -0.03 -11.38 17.00
C GLN A 819 1.47 -11.07 17.00
N TYR A 820 1.97 -10.44 18.07
CA TYR A 820 3.37 -10.11 18.27
C TYR A 820 4.11 -11.19 19.04
N SER A 821 3.43 -12.24 19.52
CA SER A 821 4.11 -13.38 20.13
C SER A 821 5.04 -14.04 19.11
N PRO A 822 6.23 -14.49 19.54
CA PRO A 822 7.20 -15.15 18.67
C PRO A 822 6.56 -16.30 17.88
N ALA A 823 6.75 -16.31 16.57
CA ALA A 823 6.56 -17.52 15.78
C ALA A 823 7.68 -18.52 16.14
N HIS A 824 7.46 -19.82 15.95
CA HIS A 824 8.47 -20.86 16.26
C HIS A 824 9.87 -20.43 15.78
N SER A 825 10.86 -20.40 16.68
CA SER A 825 12.21 -19.97 16.35
C SER A 825 12.85 -21.00 15.40
N VAL A 826 13.43 -20.53 14.30
CA VAL A 826 14.25 -21.40 13.45
C VAL A 826 15.64 -21.45 14.08
N GLN A 827 15.91 -22.46 14.89
CA GLN A 827 17.28 -22.86 15.13
C GLN A 827 17.84 -23.39 13.80
N ARG A 828 18.69 -22.62 13.12
CA ARG A 828 19.50 -23.22 12.06
C ARG A 828 20.40 -24.27 12.71
N ARG A 829 20.51 -25.44 12.07
CA ARG A 829 21.28 -26.60 12.55
C ARG A 829 22.64 -26.22 13.13
N PRO A 830 23.14 -26.99 14.11
CA PRO A 830 24.46 -26.78 14.69
C PRO A 830 25.51 -26.76 13.59
N SER A 831 26.52 -25.90 13.82
CA SER A 831 27.84 -25.93 13.20
C SER A 831 28.12 -27.27 12.52
N VAL A 832 28.36 -27.22 11.20
CA VAL A 832 28.89 -28.37 10.45
C VAL A 832 30.00 -28.98 11.29
N ALA A 833 29.93 -30.29 11.53
CA ALA A 833 30.86 -31.07 12.33
C ALA A 833 32.29 -31.14 11.73
N ASN A 834 32.89 -29.99 11.48
CA ASN A 834 34.29 -29.78 11.14
C ASN A 834 34.95 -29.02 12.29
N GLY A 835 35.08 -29.68 13.44
CA GLY A 835 36.23 -29.55 14.35
C GLY A 835 36.72 -28.19 14.90
N SER A 836 36.12 -27.03 14.60
CA SER A 836 36.49 -25.76 15.25
C SER A 836 35.47 -25.41 16.34
N ALA A 837 35.93 -25.41 17.58
CA ALA A 837 35.13 -25.19 18.78
C ALA A 837 34.82 -23.71 19.08
N ASP A 838 35.14 -22.79 18.16
CA ASP A 838 35.28 -21.35 18.46
C ASP A 838 34.16 -20.44 17.91
N HIS A 839 33.10 -20.97 17.30
CA HIS A 839 32.00 -20.12 16.82
C HIS A 839 30.75 -20.20 17.72
N PRO A 840 30.26 -19.06 18.25
CA PRO A 840 29.05 -19.02 19.06
C PRO A 840 27.83 -19.51 18.27
N PRO A 841 26.82 -20.11 18.95
CA PRO A 841 25.59 -20.56 18.29
C PRO A 841 24.88 -19.40 17.59
N ALA A 842 24.30 -19.67 16.41
CA ALA A 842 23.57 -18.68 15.63
C ALA A 842 22.43 -18.06 16.46
N PRO A 843 22.27 -16.73 16.49
CA PRO A 843 21.19 -16.09 17.23
C PRO A 843 19.82 -16.52 16.67
N PRO A 844 18.82 -16.72 17.53
CA PRO A 844 17.53 -17.29 17.16
C PRO A 844 16.70 -16.28 16.38
N LEU A 845 16.49 -16.59 15.10
CA LEU A 845 15.83 -15.74 14.12
C LEU A 845 14.32 -16.02 14.08
N GLU A 846 13.51 -14.95 14.09
CA GLU A 846 12.05 -15.04 13.91
C GLU A 846 11.71 -15.70 12.57
N SER A 847 10.81 -16.69 12.61
CA SER A 847 10.25 -17.27 11.39
C SER A 847 9.26 -16.31 10.74
N TRP A 848 9.55 -15.91 9.50
CA TRP A 848 8.67 -15.05 8.73
C TRP A 848 7.69 -15.90 7.90
N CYS A 849 6.41 -15.53 7.97
CA CYS A 849 5.29 -16.20 7.34
C CYS A 849 5.28 -15.97 5.82
N THR A 850 4.75 -16.95 5.09
CA THR A 850 4.56 -16.82 3.64
C THR A 850 3.12 -16.44 3.31
N SER A 851 2.90 -15.78 2.17
CA SER A 851 1.55 -15.40 1.74
C SER A 851 0.74 -16.54 1.10
N SER A 852 1.00 -17.82 1.38
CA SER A 852 0.30 -18.96 0.79
C SER A 852 -0.43 -19.78 1.86
N SER A 853 -1.73 -20.01 1.68
CA SER A 853 -2.55 -20.85 2.57
C SER A 853 -2.16 -22.34 2.56
N GLU A 854 -1.40 -22.76 1.55
CA GLU A 854 -0.98 -24.17 1.36
C GLU A 854 0.35 -24.48 2.04
N ASP A 855 0.97 -23.50 2.72
CA ASP A 855 2.16 -23.75 3.51
C ASP A 855 1.79 -24.44 4.83
N PRO A 856 2.22 -25.69 5.08
CA PRO A 856 1.96 -26.36 6.36
C PRO A 856 2.54 -25.56 7.53
N ALA A 857 3.64 -24.83 7.30
CA ALA A 857 4.27 -23.97 8.30
C ALA A 857 3.39 -22.78 8.70
N ASN A 858 2.43 -22.36 7.87
CA ASN A 858 1.49 -21.28 8.21
C ASN A 858 0.30 -21.76 9.05
N ALA A 859 0.02 -23.07 9.10
CA ALA A 859 -1.12 -23.61 9.84
C ALA A 859 -0.97 -23.41 11.36
N SER A 860 0.24 -23.49 11.89
CA SER A 860 0.54 -23.19 13.30
C SER A 860 0.65 -21.69 13.59
N LEU A 861 0.57 -20.83 12.58
CA LEU A 861 0.77 -19.38 12.69
C LEU A 861 -0.54 -18.58 12.57
N VAL A 862 -1.67 -19.26 12.36
CA VAL A 862 -3.00 -18.66 12.32
C VAL A 862 -3.25 -17.85 13.60
N PRO A 863 -3.71 -16.60 13.50
CA PRO A 863 -3.97 -15.78 14.68
C PRO A 863 -5.12 -16.36 15.51
N GLN A 864 -5.00 -16.20 16.82
CA GLN A 864 -6.14 -16.33 17.70
C GLN A 864 -6.95 -15.04 17.63
N TRP A 865 -8.26 -15.14 17.79
CA TRP A 865 -9.20 -14.03 17.70
C TRP A 865 -9.99 -13.91 18.99
N HIS A 866 -10.22 -12.68 19.43
CA HIS A 866 -11.23 -12.39 20.42
C HIS A 866 -12.62 -12.69 19.84
N THR A 867 -13.44 -13.38 20.63
CA THR A 867 -14.85 -13.66 20.33
C THR A 867 -15.68 -13.29 21.54
N SER A 868 -16.71 -12.46 21.35
CA SER A 868 -17.52 -11.96 22.44
C SER A 868 -18.22 -13.10 23.19
N SER A 869 -18.01 -13.14 24.49
CA SER A 869 -18.70 -14.00 25.44
C SER A 869 -20.12 -13.49 25.74
N PRO A 870 -21.03 -14.33 26.24
CA PRO A 870 -22.38 -13.91 26.61
C PRO A 870 -22.41 -12.76 27.64
N ALA A 871 -21.42 -12.69 28.53
CA ALA A 871 -21.29 -11.61 29.51
C ALA A 871 -20.92 -10.27 28.84
N GLU A 872 -20.02 -10.28 27.87
CA GLU A 872 -19.63 -9.09 27.10
C GLU A 872 -20.79 -8.57 26.27
N VAL A 873 -21.55 -9.48 25.64
CA VAL A 873 -22.77 -9.12 24.88
C VAL A 873 -23.82 -8.53 25.81
N ALA A 874 -24.05 -9.12 26.99
CA ALA A 874 -25.01 -8.59 27.96
C ALA A 874 -24.62 -7.20 28.48
N PHE A 875 -23.33 -6.96 28.72
CA PHE A 875 -22.87 -5.63 29.11
C PHE A 875 -23.03 -4.61 27.97
N ALA A 876 -22.70 -4.99 26.73
CA ALA A 876 -22.92 -4.13 25.57
C ALA A 876 -24.41 -3.81 25.35
N GLU A 877 -25.32 -4.76 25.60
CA GLU A 877 -26.77 -4.55 25.58
C GLU A 877 -27.22 -3.55 26.66
N GLU A 878 -26.67 -3.65 27.87
CA GLU A 878 -26.92 -2.69 28.95
C GLU A 878 -26.49 -1.28 28.54
N LEU A 879 -25.28 -1.12 28.00
CA LEU A 879 -24.74 0.15 27.52
C LEU A 879 -25.62 0.75 26.41
N LEU A 880 -26.01 -0.05 25.41
CA LEU A 880 -26.88 0.39 24.33
C LEU A 880 -28.24 0.88 24.86
N LYS A 881 -28.85 0.10 25.76
CA LYS A 881 -30.14 0.46 26.34
C LYS A 881 -30.08 1.74 27.17
N ARG A 882 -29.02 1.90 27.96
CA ARG A 882 -28.84 3.00 28.92
C ARG A 882 -28.45 4.32 28.24
N TYR A 883 -27.53 4.27 27.28
CA TYR A 883 -26.92 5.48 26.70
C TYR A 883 -27.39 5.82 25.28
N VAL A 884 -28.13 4.93 24.61
CA VAL A 884 -28.66 5.18 23.26
C VAL A 884 -30.19 5.09 23.23
N GLU A 885 -30.78 3.94 23.61
CA GLU A 885 -32.24 3.78 23.53
C GLU A 885 -33.00 4.72 24.48
N ALA A 886 -32.60 4.77 25.75
CA ALA A 886 -33.29 5.59 26.76
C ALA A 886 -33.21 7.11 26.46
N PRO A 887 -32.04 7.69 26.11
CA PRO A 887 -31.97 9.10 25.71
C PRO A 887 -32.76 9.42 24.43
N ALA A 888 -32.74 8.54 23.43
CA ALA A 888 -33.54 8.72 22.21
C ALA A 888 -35.05 8.73 22.54
N ALA A 889 -35.52 7.82 23.39
CA ALA A 889 -36.92 7.77 23.82
C ALA A 889 -37.31 9.01 24.65
N ALA A 890 -36.43 9.48 25.54
CA ALA A 890 -36.67 10.70 26.32
C ALA A 890 -36.78 11.94 25.43
N LEU A 891 -35.92 12.07 24.41
CA LEU A 891 -35.95 13.15 23.45
C LEU A 891 -37.26 13.21 22.64
N ALA A 892 -37.89 12.06 22.39
CA ALA A 892 -39.18 11.98 21.71
C ALA A 892 -40.38 12.37 22.59
N LEU A 893 -40.26 12.24 23.92
CA LEU A 893 -41.34 12.51 24.88
C LEU A 893 -41.34 13.97 25.38
N GLU A 894 -40.18 14.56 25.67
CA GLU A 894 -40.06 15.95 26.12
C GLU A 894 -38.84 16.66 25.47
N PRO A 895 -39.04 17.52 24.45
CA PRO A 895 -37.97 18.26 23.79
C PRO A 895 -37.51 19.49 24.60
N SER A 896 -37.20 19.30 25.89
CA SER A 896 -36.59 20.35 26.73
C SER A 896 -35.13 20.62 26.31
N SER A 897 -34.56 21.79 26.66
CA SER A 897 -33.17 22.11 26.34
C SER A 897 -32.16 21.11 26.91
N VAL A 898 -32.48 20.53 28.08
CA VAL A 898 -31.65 19.53 28.75
C VAL A 898 -31.72 18.17 28.04
N ALA A 899 -32.92 17.77 27.60
CA ALA A 899 -33.09 16.53 26.82
C ALA A 899 -32.41 16.64 25.45
N GLN A 900 -32.46 17.82 24.81
CA GLN A 900 -31.76 18.11 23.56
C GLN A 900 -30.23 18.04 23.71
N GLU A 901 -29.67 18.57 24.81
CA GLU A 901 -28.23 18.47 25.08
C GLU A 901 -27.77 17.05 25.40
N GLN A 902 -28.55 16.27 26.16
CA GLN A 902 -28.23 14.88 26.49
C GLN A 902 -28.30 13.96 25.27
N ALA A 903 -29.28 14.14 24.39
CA ALA A 903 -29.39 13.32 23.18
C ALA A 903 -28.39 13.70 22.08
N ALA A 904 -27.94 14.97 22.05
CA ALA A 904 -26.89 15.44 21.14
C ALA A 904 -25.49 14.89 21.48
N CYS A 905 -25.34 14.16 22.58
CA CYS A 905 -24.07 13.60 23.06
C CYS A 905 -24.09 12.07 23.18
N SER A 906 -25.21 11.42 22.85
CA SER A 906 -25.29 9.97 22.74
C SER A 906 -24.53 9.50 21.49
N PRO A 907 -23.64 8.49 21.57
CA PRO A 907 -22.98 7.95 20.38
C PRO A 907 -24.01 7.28 19.48
N ALA A 908 -24.13 7.82 18.27
CA ALA A 908 -25.05 7.32 17.24
C ALA A 908 -24.51 6.15 16.43
N ASP A 909 -23.39 5.56 16.85
CA ASP A 909 -22.86 4.36 16.24
C ASP A 909 -23.55 3.13 16.85
N VAL A 910 -24.84 2.97 16.53
CA VAL A 910 -25.61 1.78 16.91
C VAL A 910 -24.95 0.57 16.24
N PRO A 911 -24.61 -0.53 16.94
CA PRO A 911 -24.09 -1.73 16.30
C PRO A 911 -25.10 -2.28 15.26
N SER A 912 -24.60 -2.89 14.18
CA SER A 912 -25.43 -3.19 13.00
C SER A 912 -26.12 -4.55 13.02
N CYS A 913 -27.44 -4.59 13.10
CA CYS A 913 -28.24 -5.75 12.70
C CYS A 913 -28.90 -5.54 11.33
N GLY A 914 -28.86 -6.56 10.48
CA GLY A 914 -29.67 -6.64 9.26
C GLY A 914 -29.93 -8.09 8.81
N PRO A 915 -31.17 -8.45 8.39
CA PRO A 915 -31.47 -9.69 7.68
C PRO A 915 -30.99 -9.66 6.20
N THR A 916 -30.86 -10.86 5.60
CA THR A 916 -30.31 -11.31 4.29
C THR A 916 -30.66 -10.47 3.02
N SER A 917 -29.90 -10.41 1.90
CA SER A 917 -28.96 -11.37 1.25
C SER A 917 -27.99 -10.75 0.20
N LEU A 918 -26.71 -10.52 0.52
CA LEU A 918 -25.53 -11.02 -0.22
C LEU A 918 -24.36 -10.74 0.72
N ARG A 919 -24.24 -11.56 1.76
CA ARG A 919 -23.18 -11.36 2.75
C ARG A 919 -21.85 -11.64 2.04
N MET A 920 -20.86 -10.79 2.24
CA MET A 920 -19.49 -11.29 2.23
C MET A 920 -19.25 -11.79 3.64
N ALA A 921 -18.70 -13.00 3.83
CA ALA A 921 -18.56 -13.55 5.18
C ALA A 921 -17.75 -12.58 6.05
N GLY A 922 -18.17 -12.31 7.27
CA GLY A 922 -17.61 -11.23 8.08
C GLY A 922 -18.63 -10.47 8.92
N ASP A 923 -19.86 -10.96 9.02
CA ASP A 923 -20.84 -10.36 9.92
C ASP A 923 -20.41 -10.64 11.36
N VAL A 924 -20.06 -9.58 12.07
CA VAL A 924 -19.64 -9.61 13.48
C VAL A 924 -20.89 -9.64 14.36
N ILE A 925 -20.77 -10.18 15.58
CA ILE A 925 -21.81 -10.14 16.61
C ILE A 925 -22.38 -8.72 16.70
N ALA A 926 -23.69 -8.62 16.49
CA ALA A 926 -24.42 -7.37 16.48
C ALA A 926 -25.31 -7.27 17.72
N VAL A 927 -25.35 -6.08 18.32
CA VAL A 927 -26.18 -5.77 19.48
C VAL A 927 -27.23 -4.72 19.09
N GLY A 928 -28.48 -4.94 19.49
CA GLY A 928 -29.63 -4.16 19.06
C GLY A 928 -30.22 -4.69 17.75
N SER A 929 -31.54 -4.88 17.70
CA SER A 929 -32.22 -5.37 16.49
C SER A 929 -32.32 -4.27 15.41
N ALA A 930 -32.62 -4.63 14.16
CA ALA A 930 -32.99 -3.65 13.13
C ALA A 930 -34.13 -2.73 13.63
N GLU A 931 -35.07 -3.31 14.39
CA GLU A 931 -36.16 -2.57 15.04
C GLU A 931 -35.66 -1.57 16.09
N THR A 932 -34.58 -1.86 16.83
CA THR A 932 -33.95 -0.89 17.75
C THR A 932 -33.46 0.34 16.97
N ARG A 933 -32.77 0.14 15.85
CA ARG A 933 -32.29 1.27 15.01
C ARG A 933 -33.46 2.06 14.43
N GLU A 934 -34.48 1.38 13.94
CA GLU A 934 -35.69 2.02 13.43
C GLU A 934 -36.41 2.84 14.51
N ARG A 935 -36.47 2.35 15.76
CA ARG A 935 -37.00 3.09 16.92
C ARG A 935 -36.17 4.34 17.21
N VAL A 936 -34.84 4.23 17.22
CA VAL A 936 -33.94 5.38 17.45
C VAL A 936 -34.11 6.43 16.33
N VAL A 937 -34.17 6.01 15.06
CA VAL A 937 -34.42 6.92 13.93
C VAL A 937 -35.78 7.60 14.06
N ALA A 938 -36.84 6.85 14.37
CA ALA A 938 -38.17 7.42 14.55
C ALA A 938 -38.21 8.45 15.69
N ALA A 939 -37.52 8.19 16.79
CA ALA A 939 -37.40 9.11 17.91
C ALA A 939 -36.64 10.39 17.53
N LEU A 940 -35.51 10.26 16.83
CA LEU A 940 -34.73 11.40 16.33
C LEU A 940 -35.50 12.25 15.33
N LEU A 941 -36.28 11.64 14.44
CA LEU A 941 -37.15 12.35 13.49
C LEU A 941 -38.31 13.07 14.18
N THR A 942 -38.81 12.53 15.29
CA THR A 942 -39.81 13.21 16.13
C THR A 942 -39.18 14.43 16.79
N ALA A 943 -38.00 14.26 17.39
CA ALA A 943 -37.26 15.33 18.03
C ALA A 943 -36.87 16.46 17.07
N ARG A 944 -36.49 16.12 15.83
CA ARG A 944 -36.16 17.08 14.76
C ARG A 944 -37.21 18.17 14.59
N GLN A 945 -38.49 17.86 14.77
CA GLN A 945 -39.59 18.84 14.62
C GLN A 945 -39.47 20.01 15.60
N HIS A 946 -38.74 19.82 16.70
CA HIS A 946 -38.61 20.78 17.79
C HIS A 946 -37.20 21.38 17.91
N ILE A 947 -36.24 20.91 17.10
CA ILE A 947 -34.86 21.42 17.10
C ILE A 947 -34.72 22.55 16.09
N THR A 948 -34.37 23.74 16.57
CA THR A 948 -34.07 24.93 15.74
C THR A 948 -32.62 25.37 15.83
N ASP A 949 -31.85 24.85 16.79
CA ASP A 949 -30.45 25.21 16.98
C ASP A 949 -29.56 24.57 15.89
N PRO A 950 -28.78 25.37 15.13
CA PRO A 950 -27.95 24.86 14.04
C PRO A 950 -26.86 23.86 14.49
N ILE A 951 -26.32 24.00 15.70
CA ILE A 951 -25.28 23.10 16.24
C ILE A 951 -25.88 21.73 16.53
N ILE A 952 -27.08 21.70 17.12
CA ILE A 952 -27.80 20.46 17.40
C ILE A 952 -28.29 19.81 16.11
N LEU A 953 -28.71 20.61 15.12
CA LEU A 953 -29.07 20.12 13.78
C LEU A 953 -27.89 19.49 13.06
N SER A 954 -26.70 20.09 13.10
CA SER A 954 -25.47 19.51 12.52
C SER A 954 -25.14 18.15 13.15
N LYS A 955 -25.23 18.06 14.48
CA LYS A 955 -25.07 16.77 15.18
C LYS A 955 -26.13 15.76 14.76
N LEU A 956 -27.39 16.14 14.68
CA LEU A 956 -28.47 15.28 14.21
C LEU A 956 -28.24 14.77 12.78
N VAL A 957 -27.72 15.61 11.88
CA VAL A 957 -27.33 15.21 10.52
C VAL A 957 -26.25 14.14 10.57
N ASN A 958 -25.21 14.33 11.39
CA ASN A 958 -24.14 13.33 11.55
C ASN A 958 -24.68 12.01 12.12
N VAL A 959 -25.55 12.08 13.13
CA VAL A 959 -26.21 10.93 13.75
C VAL A 959 -27.07 10.15 12.73
N LEU A 960 -27.96 10.84 12.01
CA LEU A 960 -28.79 10.23 10.97
C LEU A 960 -27.94 9.69 9.81
N GLY A 961 -26.85 10.40 9.48
CA GLY A 961 -25.84 9.98 8.52
C GLY A 961 -25.19 8.65 8.91
N ASN A 962 -24.67 8.53 10.12
CA ASN A 962 -24.02 7.30 10.62
C ASN A 962 -24.98 6.12 10.68
N VAL A 963 -26.23 6.34 11.09
CA VAL A 963 -27.25 5.29 11.15
C VAL A 963 -27.62 4.77 9.75
N LEU A 964 -27.68 5.65 8.74
CA LEU A 964 -27.97 5.28 7.35
C LEU A 964 -26.75 4.68 6.62
N HIS A 965 -25.53 5.10 6.96
CA HIS A 965 -24.28 4.67 6.34
C HIS A 965 -23.55 3.59 7.15
N SER A 966 -24.25 2.52 7.54
CA SER A 966 -23.61 1.41 8.26
C SER A 966 -22.46 0.82 7.44
N GLY A 967 -21.25 0.74 8.01
CA GLY A 967 -20.05 0.27 7.31
C GLY A 967 -19.03 1.37 6.98
N SER A 968 -19.38 2.65 7.08
CA SER A 968 -18.49 3.78 6.74
C SER A 968 -17.31 3.90 7.71
N HIS A 969 -17.56 3.68 9.01
CA HIS A 969 -16.53 3.69 10.05
C HIS A 969 -15.45 2.64 9.77
N GLU A 970 -15.87 1.39 9.52
CA GLU A 970 -14.96 0.28 9.23
C GLU A 970 -14.19 0.50 7.92
N TYR A 971 -14.80 1.16 6.94
CA TYR A 971 -14.11 1.52 5.70
C TYR A 971 -13.07 2.62 5.94
N SER A 972 -13.39 3.64 6.75
CA SER A 972 -12.47 4.72 7.12
C SER A 972 -11.26 4.15 7.86
N GLU A 973 -11.49 3.32 8.87
CA GLU A 973 -10.43 2.63 9.61
C GLU A 973 -9.59 1.72 8.71
N PHE A 974 -10.23 0.94 7.84
CA PHE A 974 -9.53 0.12 6.85
C PHE A 974 -8.63 0.98 5.96
N SER A 975 -9.15 2.09 5.42
CA SER A 975 -8.44 2.95 4.48
C SER A 975 -7.21 3.60 5.11
N ALA A 976 -7.37 4.15 6.32
CA ALA A 976 -6.29 4.77 7.09
C ALA A 976 -5.19 3.74 7.42
N ASN A 977 -5.56 2.62 8.05
CA ASN A 977 -4.60 1.61 8.49
C ASN A 977 -3.98 0.82 7.32
N PHE A 978 -4.69 0.64 6.20
CA PHE A 978 -4.14 -0.04 5.02
C PHE A 978 -3.02 0.76 4.34
N SER A 979 -3.07 2.09 4.44
CA SER A 979 -1.99 2.94 3.93
C SER A 979 -0.74 2.84 4.80
N ALA A 980 -0.90 2.92 6.13
CA ALA A 980 0.18 2.69 7.09
C ALA A 980 0.81 1.29 6.92
N TRP A 981 -0.03 0.25 6.84
CA TRP A 981 0.43 -1.13 6.61
C TRP A 981 1.29 -1.28 5.35
N LYS A 982 0.96 -0.58 4.25
CA LYS A 982 1.79 -0.61 3.03
C LYS A 982 3.17 -0.01 3.24
N ASN A 983 3.27 1.05 4.05
CA ASN A 983 4.52 1.72 4.35
C ASN A 983 5.40 0.83 5.25
N ASP A 984 4.83 0.30 6.33
CA ASP A 984 5.53 -0.63 7.24
C ASP A 984 6.02 -1.89 6.52
N GLN A 985 5.19 -2.41 5.59
CA GLN A 985 5.54 -3.55 4.76
C GLN A 985 6.78 -3.30 3.87
N ARG A 986 7.12 -2.05 3.52
CA ARG A 986 8.35 -1.76 2.76
C ARG A 986 9.61 -1.92 3.61
N ALA A 987 9.53 -1.62 4.90
CA ALA A 987 10.65 -1.75 5.83
C ALA A 987 10.85 -3.19 6.29
N VAL A 988 9.75 -3.95 6.46
CA VAL A 988 9.78 -5.28 7.09
C VAL A 988 9.27 -6.38 6.14
N GLN A 989 9.92 -6.50 4.99
CA GLN A 989 9.61 -7.56 4.02
C GLN A 989 10.88 -8.08 3.33
N GLU A 990 10.96 -9.40 3.16
CA GLU A 990 11.97 -10.02 2.31
C GLU A 990 11.70 -9.76 0.82
N PRO A 991 12.74 -9.47 0.02
CA PRO A 991 12.63 -9.46 -1.42
C PRO A 991 11.98 -10.74 -1.93
N ALA A 992 11.20 -10.62 -2.99
CA ALA A 992 10.47 -11.77 -3.53
C ALA A 992 11.41 -12.92 -3.98
N PHE A 993 12.67 -12.63 -4.28
CA PHE A 993 13.68 -13.61 -4.67
C PHE A 993 14.50 -14.18 -3.49
N ALA A 994 14.53 -13.52 -2.33
CA ALA A 994 15.41 -13.90 -1.22
C ALA A 994 15.19 -15.35 -0.72
N PRO A 995 13.95 -15.85 -0.57
CA PRO A 995 13.71 -17.25 -0.21
C PRO A 995 14.31 -18.27 -1.20
N LEU A 996 14.43 -17.89 -2.47
CA LEU A 996 14.98 -18.74 -3.53
C LEU A 996 16.51 -18.81 -3.52
N LEU A 997 17.16 -17.84 -2.87
CA LEU A 997 18.63 -17.80 -2.71
C LEU A 997 19.09 -18.50 -1.43
N THR A 998 18.27 -18.42 -0.37
CA THR A 998 18.58 -19.00 0.96
C THR A 998 18.27 -20.49 1.11
N GLN A 999 17.42 -21.06 0.24
CA GLN A 999 17.15 -22.50 0.22
C GLN A 999 18.24 -23.25 -0.56
N GLU A 1000 19.41 -23.40 0.06
CA GLU A 1000 20.38 -24.39 -0.41
C GLU A 1000 19.78 -25.80 -0.20
N HIS A 1001 19.63 -26.53 -1.31
CA HIS A 1001 19.51 -27.99 -1.43
C HIS A 1001 19.24 -28.73 -0.11
N SER A 1002 18.01 -28.67 0.39
CA SER A 1002 17.54 -29.73 1.26
C SER A 1002 17.52 -31.00 0.42
N ASP A 1003 18.39 -31.97 0.73
CA ASP A 1003 18.55 -33.29 0.10
C ASP A 1003 17.28 -34.17 0.04
N SER A 1004 16.09 -33.61 0.25
CA SER A 1004 14.83 -34.24 -0.12
C SER A 1004 14.49 -33.91 -1.57
N SER A 1005 14.75 -34.85 -2.46
CA SER A 1005 14.49 -34.84 -3.91
C SER A 1005 13.01 -34.67 -4.34
N SER A 1006 12.12 -34.12 -3.50
CA SER A 1006 10.69 -34.00 -3.78
C SER A 1006 10.03 -32.67 -3.39
N SER A 1007 10.73 -31.77 -2.69
CA SER A 1007 10.17 -30.48 -2.28
C SER A 1007 10.31 -29.43 -3.39
N LYS A 1008 9.28 -29.26 -4.22
CA LYS A 1008 9.23 -28.18 -5.25
C LYS A 1008 9.49 -26.82 -4.58
N VAL A 1009 10.56 -26.10 -4.98
CA VAL A 1009 10.90 -24.76 -4.46
C VAL A 1009 9.76 -23.80 -4.77
N VAL A 1010 8.94 -23.42 -3.79
CA VAL A 1010 7.78 -22.54 -4.02
C VAL A 1010 8.17 -21.09 -3.80
N TRP A 1011 8.01 -20.25 -4.82
CA TRP A 1011 8.14 -18.81 -4.67
C TRP A 1011 7.09 -18.23 -3.73
N LYS A 1012 7.54 -17.61 -2.63
CA LYS A 1012 6.66 -16.93 -1.68
C LYS A 1012 7.34 -15.71 -1.07
N ARG A 1013 6.64 -14.58 -0.99
CA ARG A 1013 7.12 -13.42 -0.22
C ARG A 1013 7.01 -13.76 1.27
N ARG A 1014 8.06 -13.47 2.04
CA ARG A 1014 8.09 -13.66 3.50
C ARG A 1014 7.98 -12.32 4.23
N ARG A 1015 7.19 -12.32 5.30
CA ARG A 1015 6.89 -11.17 6.17
C ARG A 1015 6.77 -11.64 7.62
N PRO A 1016 7.03 -10.79 8.62
CA PRO A 1016 6.81 -11.17 10.01
C PRO A 1016 5.33 -11.50 10.27
N ARG A 1017 5.08 -12.35 11.27
CA ARG A 1017 3.73 -12.82 11.62
C ARG A 1017 2.78 -11.66 11.93
N TRP A 1018 3.20 -10.69 12.74
CA TRP A 1018 2.38 -9.57 13.16
C TRP A 1018 1.79 -8.78 11.97
N LEU A 1019 2.62 -8.49 10.95
CA LEU A 1019 2.23 -7.75 9.76
C LEU A 1019 1.23 -8.55 8.90
N MET A 1020 1.32 -9.88 8.93
CA MET A 1020 0.37 -10.76 8.24
C MET A 1020 -0.97 -10.83 8.98
N VAL A 1021 -0.96 -10.88 10.31
CA VAL A 1021 -2.16 -10.87 11.14
C VAL A 1021 -2.89 -9.53 11.00
N GLU A 1022 -2.17 -8.41 11.04
CA GLU A 1022 -2.72 -7.08 10.80
C GLU A 1022 -3.37 -6.99 9.41
N ARG A 1023 -2.74 -7.57 8.37
CA ARG A 1023 -3.34 -7.61 7.03
C ARG A 1023 -4.64 -8.41 6.99
N ALA A 1024 -4.75 -9.48 7.79
CA ALA A 1024 -5.96 -10.27 7.93
C ALA A 1024 -7.05 -9.48 8.69
N TYR A 1025 -6.68 -8.73 9.73
CA TYR A 1025 -7.59 -7.79 10.41
C TYR A 1025 -8.12 -6.71 9.48
N LEU A 1026 -7.25 -6.06 8.69
CA LEU A 1026 -7.69 -5.11 7.66
C LEU A 1026 -8.57 -5.77 6.59
N HIS A 1027 -8.32 -7.05 6.29
CA HIS A 1027 -9.21 -7.79 5.40
C HIS A 1027 -10.59 -8.01 6.01
N LEU A 1028 -10.67 -8.34 7.29
CA LEU A 1028 -11.92 -8.44 8.04
C LEU A 1028 -12.67 -7.11 8.04
N MET A 1029 -12.02 -6.00 8.42
CA MET A 1029 -12.63 -4.66 8.43
C MET A 1029 -13.19 -4.26 7.07
N PHE A 1030 -12.44 -4.51 5.99
CA PHE A 1030 -12.95 -4.30 4.63
C PHE A 1030 -14.20 -5.16 4.37
N ARG A 1031 -14.19 -6.45 4.72
CA ARG A 1031 -15.35 -7.34 4.48
C ARG A 1031 -16.57 -6.89 5.26
N THR A 1032 -16.39 -6.54 6.54
CA THR A 1032 -17.44 -6.00 7.41
C THR A 1032 -18.01 -4.71 6.84
N SER A 1033 -17.17 -3.77 6.38
CA SER A 1033 -17.63 -2.52 5.77
C SER A 1033 -18.54 -2.76 4.56
N GLN A 1034 -18.16 -3.66 3.67
CA GLN A 1034 -18.90 -3.93 2.45
C GLN A 1034 -20.17 -4.74 2.70
N ALA A 1035 -20.17 -5.65 3.68
CA ALA A 1035 -21.36 -6.38 4.11
C ALA A 1035 -22.39 -5.42 4.73
N ARG A 1036 -21.95 -4.47 5.56
CA ARG A 1036 -22.81 -3.49 6.23
C ARG A 1036 -23.32 -2.40 5.27
N PHE A 1037 -22.51 -1.97 4.30
CA PHE A 1037 -22.89 -0.88 3.39
C PHE A 1037 -23.96 -1.29 2.37
N ARG A 1038 -24.05 -2.59 2.02
CA ARG A 1038 -24.91 -3.08 0.91
C ARG A 1038 -25.92 -4.13 1.34
N TRP A 1039 -26.50 -3.96 2.52
CA TRP A 1039 -27.51 -4.88 3.05
C TRP A 1039 -28.73 -5.06 2.12
N TRP A 1040 -29.07 -4.05 1.30
CA TRP A 1040 -30.22 -4.06 0.39
C TRP A 1040 -29.95 -4.66 -1.00
N ALA A 1041 -28.68 -4.87 -1.38
CA ALA A 1041 -28.32 -5.18 -2.77
C ALA A 1041 -27.99 -6.67 -2.92
N THR A 1042 -28.84 -7.43 -3.62
CA THR A 1042 -28.71 -8.90 -3.75
C THR A 1042 -28.44 -9.31 -5.20
N ALA A 1043 -27.89 -10.51 -5.43
CA ALA A 1043 -27.74 -11.03 -6.80
C ALA A 1043 -29.09 -11.33 -7.46
N GLU A 1044 -30.14 -11.56 -6.66
CA GLU A 1044 -31.52 -11.82 -7.11
C GLU A 1044 -32.32 -10.52 -7.32
N HIS A 1045 -31.95 -9.46 -6.59
CA HIS A 1045 -32.54 -8.13 -6.61
C HIS A 1045 -31.42 -7.06 -6.63
N PRO A 1046 -30.72 -6.91 -7.77
CA PRO A 1046 -29.65 -5.93 -7.92
C PRO A 1046 -30.15 -4.48 -7.94
N ASP A 1047 -31.46 -4.30 -8.13
CA ASP A 1047 -32.11 -2.99 -8.12
C ASP A 1047 -32.59 -2.68 -6.69
N ALA A 1048 -32.03 -1.64 -6.07
CA ALA A 1048 -32.61 -1.07 -4.85
C ALA A 1048 -34.01 -0.56 -5.17
N THR A 1049 -35.05 -1.23 -4.66
CA THR A 1049 -36.40 -0.67 -4.73
C THR A 1049 -36.67 0.07 -3.42
N LEU A 1050 -37.40 1.19 -3.51
CA LEU A 1050 -37.83 1.92 -2.31
C LEU A 1050 -38.62 1.01 -1.36
N ALA A 1051 -39.32 -0.02 -1.87
CA ALA A 1051 -40.04 -1.00 -1.06
C ALA A 1051 -39.15 -1.81 -0.11
N MET A 1052 -37.85 -1.95 -0.41
CA MET A 1052 -36.89 -2.68 0.43
C MET A 1052 -36.34 -1.85 1.59
N ILE A 1053 -36.58 -0.53 1.60
CA ILE A 1053 -36.13 0.37 2.65
C ILE A 1053 -37.26 0.53 3.68
N ALA A 1054 -36.97 0.35 4.97
CA ALA A 1054 -37.95 0.58 6.03
C ALA A 1054 -38.41 2.05 6.06
N ASP A 1055 -39.67 2.27 6.40
CA ASP A 1055 -40.29 3.61 6.36
C ASP A 1055 -39.57 4.66 7.24
N PRO A 1056 -39.05 4.33 8.45
CA PRO A 1056 -38.25 5.27 9.24
C PRO A 1056 -37.00 5.75 8.49
N TYR A 1057 -36.31 4.87 7.76
CA TYR A 1057 -35.14 5.26 6.97
C TYR A 1057 -35.50 6.11 5.76
N LYS A 1058 -36.63 5.82 5.09
CA LYS A 1058 -37.15 6.69 4.01
C LYS A 1058 -37.42 8.10 4.53
N ALA A 1059 -38.05 8.21 5.70
CA ALA A 1059 -38.33 9.47 6.35
C ALA A 1059 -37.03 10.21 6.72
N ALA A 1060 -36.02 9.50 7.23
CA ALA A 1060 -34.71 10.07 7.53
C ALA A 1060 -33.98 10.60 6.28
N ILE A 1061 -33.96 9.84 5.19
CA ILE A 1061 -33.38 10.28 3.90
C ILE A 1061 -34.10 11.54 3.41
N THR A 1062 -35.43 11.53 3.43
CA THR A 1062 -36.24 12.68 3.03
C THR A 1062 -35.90 13.91 3.85
N GLU A 1063 -35.70 13.73 5.16
CA GLU A 1063 -35.40 14.84 6.05
C GLU A 1063 -33.97 15.35 5.92
N LEU A 1064 -32.99 14.48 5.68
CA LEU A 1064 -31.64 14.89 5.32
C LEU A 1064 -31.63 15.71 4.04
N VAL A 1065 -32.40 15.32 3.01
CA VAL A 1065 -32.54 16.11 1.77
C VAL A 1065 -33.14 17.48 2.07
N LYS A 1066 -34.15 17.60 2.94
CA LYS A 1066 -34.68 18.92 3.34
C LYS A 1066 -33.63 19.74 4.07
N LEU A 1067 -32.81 19.12 4.92
CA LEU A 1067 -31.73 19.79 5.65
C LEU A 1067 -30.62 20.28 4.70
N THR A 1068 -30.35 19.61 3.58
CA THR A 1068 -29.43 20.14 2.56
C THR A 1068 -29.93 21.43 1.89
N MET A 1069 -31.24 21.70 1.95
CA MET A 1069 -31.87 22.92 1.46
C MET A 1069 -32.17 23.93 2.58
N HIS A 1070 -31.61 23.73 3.78
CA HIS A 1070 -31.86 24.59 4.94
C HIS A 1070 -31.19 25.97 4.77
N ILE A 1071 -31.72 26.96 5.50
CA ILE A 1071 -31.24 28.36 5.45
C ILE A 1071 -29.82 28.57 5.99
N HIS A 1072 -29.32 27.61 6.79
CA HIS A 1072 -27.96 27.64 7.33
C HIS A 1072 -27.08 26.77 6.43
N ARG A 1073 -25.97 27.36 5.96
CA ARG A 1073 -25.05 26.75 4.98
C ARG A 1073 -24.00 25.84 5.62
N GLN A 1074 -23.80 25.96 6.93
CA GLN A 1074 -22.85 25.15 7.72
C GLN A 1074 -23.40 23.78 8.05
#